data_AF-A0A9N7N649-F1
#
_entry.id   AF-A0A9N7N649-F1
#
_cell.length_a   1.000
_cell.length_b   1.000
_cell.length_c   1.000
_cell.angle_alpha   90.00
_cell.angle_beta   90.00
_cell.angle_gamma   90.00
#
_symmetry.space_group_name_H-M   'P 1'
#
loop_
_entity.id
_entity.type
_entity.pdbx_description
1 polymer ?
#
loop_
_entity_poly.entity_id
_entity_poly.type
_entity_poly.pdbx_seq_one_letter_code
_entity_poly.pdbx_strand_id
1 'polypeptide(L)'
;MAAATSSTLQARLSSAQPLLKSHQHSTRASNLISLSSQLKSFSFKSFRKRERHLQRVSAVLKTETETDKMEVDISLSPRVNSVKPSKTVAITDQATALAQAGVPVIRLAAGEPDFDTPAVIAEAGIRAIREGYTRYTPNAGTLELRSAICHKLKEENGISYTPDQILVSNGAKQSILQAVLAVCSPGDEVLIPAPFWVSYPEMARLADATPVIIPTHISENFLLDPKLLESKLTDKSRLLILCSPSNPTGSVYPRKLLEQISEIVAKHPRLLVLSDEIYEHIIYAPATHTSFASLPGMWNRTLTVNGFSKAFAMTGWRLGYIAGPKHFVAACGKIQSQSTSGASSISQKAALAALGLGYAGGDAVSTMVKAFRERRDFLVNSFRELEGVKISEPQGAFYLFLDFSSYYGSTVDGFGVINGSESLCRFLLDKGLVALVPGDAFGDDSCIRISYAESLDTLRAAFDRIKGALISLKPTIKTNVPAKTGQKFCVLEFGAIIVCPKKLVELESYCTLIRPHDLSIVPVRSGRTQGITREAIARSPSFDEVADKIFDMLDGRIWAGHNIQRFDCVRIKEAFDQANRPSPRPAGIIDSLRVLTQKFGRRAGNMKMATLADYFGLGQQKHRSLEDVRMNLEVLKHCATVLLLESSLPANVVNEQWHNNSTVTTRSRSSLMQSSPYRLSNKGLGLAITAKSNNGREERSRKSPPSSLSTSQQRVVPYARQRIGKVSSFFSIFYKFYIESTLKFVAFSYL
;
A
#
# COMPACT_ATOMS: atom_id res chain seq x y z
N MET A 1 24.62 18.72 -61.25
CA MET A 1 24.78 17.51 -62.10
C MET A 1 23.41 16.84 -62.12
N ALA A 2 22.64 17.11 -63.16
CA ALA A 2 22.41 16.19 -64.29
C ALA A 2 21.36 15.11 -63.89
N ALA A 3 20.06 15.28 -64.23
CA ALA A 3 19.44 15.08 -65.56
C ALA A 3 19.36 13.57 -65.91
N ALA A 4 18.32 13.00 -66.54
CA ALA A 4 17.02 13.49 -67.03
C ALA A 4 16.00 12.30 -66.96
N THR A 5 14.70 12.37 -67.30
CA THR A 5 13.87 13.42 -67.94
C THR A 5 12.41 13.28 -67.46
N SER A 6 11.56 14.28 -67.73
CA SER A 6 10.09 14.16 -67.81
C SER A 6 9.64 14.59 -69.20
N SER A 7 8.65 13.92 -69.80
CA SER A 7 7.79 14.44 -70.88
C SER A 7 6.79 13.37 -71.34
N THR A 8 5.54 13.61 -71.74
CA THR A 8 4.55 14.71 -71.67
C THR A 8 3.21 14.05 -72.13
N LEU A 9 2.00 14.63 -72.17
CA LEU A 9 1.55 15.99 -72.44
C LEU A 9 0.06 16.14 -72.00
N GLN A 10 -0.29 17.30 -71.42
CA GLN A 10 -1.54 18.09 -71.55
C GLN A 10 -2.95 17.45 -71.76
N ALA A 11 -4.08 18.10 -71.47
CA ALA A 11 -4.53 19.12 -70.49
C ALA A 11 -5.93 19.63 -70.95
N ARG A 12 -6.90 19.82 -70.04
CA ARG A 12 -7.81 21.00 -69.96
C ARG A 12 -8.95 20.86 -68.94
N LEU A 13 -8.95 21.81 -67.99
CA LEU A 13 -10.07 22.45 -67.26
C LEU A 13 -11.46 22.30 -67.92
N SER A 14 -12.59 22.07 -67.24
CA SER A 14 -13.19 22.89 -66.16
C SER A 14 -14.61 22.43 -65.78
N SER A 15 -15.10 22.88 -64.61
CA SER A 15 -16.52 23.04 -64.19
C SER A 15 -17.50 21.84 -64.15
N ALA A 16 -18.12 21.59 -62.99
CA ALA A 16 -19.58 21.53 -62.77
C ALA A 16 -19.93 21.04 -61.34
N GLN A 17 -21.09 21.44 -60.83
CA GLN A 17 -21.63 21.04 -59.52
C GLN A 17 -22.26 19.62 -59.53
N PRO A 18 -22.41 18.95 -58.37
CA PRO A 18 -23.18 17.70 -58.28
C PRO A 18 -24.69 17.96 -58.34
N LEU A 19 -25.38 17.28 -59.26
CA LEU A 19 -26.84 17.34 -59.41
C LEU A 19 -27.53 16.18 -58.65
N LEU A 20 -28.55 16.53 -57.86
CA LEU A 20 -29.53 15.56 -57.32
C LEU A 20 -30.54 15.11 -58.39
N LYS A 21 -31.06 13.88 -58.21
CA LYS A 21 -32.45 13.47 -58.50
C LYS A 21 -32.92 12.59 -57.33
N SER A 22 -33.87 13.01 -56.50
CA SER A 22 -35.35 12.99 -56.67
C SER A 22 -35.91 11.55 -56.63
N HIS A 23 -36.98 11.22 -55.90
CA HIS A 23 -38.28 11.91 -55.68
C HIS A 23 -38.79 11.79 -54.21
N GLN A 24 -39.38 12.85 -53.61
CA GLN A 24 -40.83 13.17 -53.42
C GLN A 24 -41.62 12.12 -52.61
N HIS A 25 -42.57 12.45 -51.70
CA HIS A 25 -43.42 13.64 -51.49
C HIS A 25 -43.34 14.17 -50.02
N SER A 26 -43.39 15.48 -49.73
CA SER A 26 -44.58 16.34 -49.52
C SER A 26 -45.48 15.93 -48.33
N THR A 27 -45.98 16.80 -47.44
CA THR A 27 -46.31 18.23 -47.61
C THR A 27 -46.44 19.01 -46.27
N ARG A 28 -46.03 20.31 -46.26
CA ARG A 28 -46.51 21.47 -45.44
C ARG A 28 -46.69 21.32 -43.90
N ALA A 29 -46.00 22.10 -43.05
CA ALA A 29 -46.19 23.54 -42.72
C ALA A 29 -47.44 23.80 -41.83
N SER A 30 -47.49 24.73 -40.86
CA SER A 30 -46.68 25.94 -40.61
C SER A 30 -46.85 26.52 -39.19
N ASN A 31 -45.85 27.31 -38.76
CA ASN A 31 -45.93 28.48 -37.84
C ASN A 31 -46.27 28.32 -36.34
N LEU A 32 -45.29 28.68 -35.52
CA LEU A 32 -45.43 29.24 -34.17
C LEU A 32 -46.01 30.67 -34.24
N ILE A 33 -47.02 30.99 -33.41
CA ILE A 33 -47.24 32.33 -32.86
C ILE A 33 -47.69 32.18 -31.40
N SER A 34 -47.11 32.99 -30.51
CA SER A 34 -47.52 33.11 -29.11
C SER A 34 -48.68 34.10 -28.96
N LEU A 35 -49.53 33.92 -27.94
CA LEU A 35 -50.19 35.06 -27.30
C LEU A 35 -50.74 34.67 -25.92
N SER A 36 -50.31 35.43 -24.91
CA SER A 36 -51.00 35.53 -23.63
C SER A 36 -52.02 36.68 -23.69
N SER A 37 -53.01 36.61 -22.80
CA SER A 37 -53.84 37.70 -22.25
C SER A 37 -55.35 37.69 -22.59
N GLN A 38 -56.12 38.08 -21.56
CA GLN A 38 -57.55 38.46 -21.54
C GLN A 38 -58.56 37.35 -21.92
N LEU A 39 -59.48 36.94 -21.04
CA LEU A 39 -60.55 37.78 -20.48
C LEU A 39 -61.07 37.27 -19.12
N LYS A 40 -61.59 38.19 -18.31
CA LYS A 40 -62.35 37.91 -17.08
C LYS A 40 -63.83 37.71 -17.41
N SER A 41 -64.53 36.80 -16.74
CA SER A 41 -65.82 37.04 -16.04
C SER A 41 -66.58 35.74 -15.66
N PHE A 42 -67.58 35.90 -14.79
CA PHE A 42 -68.64 34.95 -14.39
C PHE A 42 -68.35 33.84 -13.35
N SER A 43 -68.57 34.25 -12.10
CA SER A 43 -69.64 33.74 -11.21
C SER A 43 -69.51 32.36 -10.54
N PHE A 44 -69.32 32.41 -9.21
CA PHE A 44 -69.61 31.33 -8.28
C PHE A 44 -71.10 30.95 -8.30
N LYS A 45 -71.51 29.88 -9.02
CA LYS A 45 -72.74 29.11 -8.73
C LYS A 45 -72.91 27.76 -9.48
N SER A 46 -71.90 26.89 -9.47
CA SER A 46 -72.11 25.46 -9.84
C SER A 46 -71.19 24.43 -9.15
N PHE A 47 -70.40 24.86 -8.16
CA PHE A 47 -69.28 24.08 -7.60
C PHE A 47 -69.63 22.73 -6.95
N ARG A 48 -70.90 22.48 -6.62
CA ARG A 48 -71.36 21.21 -5.99
C ARG A 48 -71.82 20.10 -6.96
N LYS A 49 -71.89 20.34 -8.28
CA LYS A 49 -72.24 19.29 -9.27
C LYS A 49 -71.05 18.70 -10.03
N ARG A 50 -69.86 19.33 -9.99
CA ARG A 50 -68.65 18.81 -10.65
C ARG A 50 -67.86 17.79 -9.82
N GLU A 51 -67.85 17.88 -8.48
CA GLU A 51 -67.05 16.97 -7.64
C GLU A 51 -67.43 15.49 -7.79
N ARG A 52 -68.73 15.15 -7.85
CA ARG A 52 -69.17 13.75 -8.02
C ARG A 52 -68.87 13.17 -9.41
N HIS A 53 -68.67 14.00 -10.43
CA HIS A 53 -68.24 13.54 -11.76
C HIS A 53 -66.71 13.44 -11.83
N LEU A 54 -66.00 14.41 -11.25
CA LEU A 54 -64.53 14.38 -11.12
C LEU A 54 -64.04 13.22 -10.26
N GLN A 55 -64.76 12.78 -9.22
CA GLN A 55 -64.40 11.59 -8.45
C GLN A 55 -64.56 10.28 -9.25
N ARG A 56 -65.58 10.17 -10.12
CA ARG A 56 -65.70 9.00 -11.02
C ARG A 56 -64.67 9.02 -12.14
N VAL A 57 -64.41 10.17 -12.75
CA VAL A 57 -63.36 10.32 -13.77
C VAL A 57 -61.96 10.13 -13.16
N SER A 58 -61.72 10.60 -11.94
CA SER A 58 -60.46 10.32 -11.21
C SER A 58 -60.32 8.87 -10.74
N ALA A 59 -61.41 8.12 -10.58
CA ALA A 59 -61.34 6.69 -10.29
C ALA A 59 -60.98 5.89 -11.56
N VAL A 60 -61.57 6.25 -12.71
CA VAL A 60 -61.29 5.60 -14.01
C VAL A 60 -59.94 6.02 -14.60
N LEU A 61 -59.47 7.25 -14.36
CA LEU A 61 -58.11 7.69 -14.73
C LEU A 61 -57.03 7.21 -13.75
N LYS A 62 -57.39 6.64 -12.58
CA LYS A 62 -56.43 5.98 -11.68
C LYS A 62 -56.21 4.50 -12.02
N THR A 63 -57.00 3.92 -12.91
CA THR A 63 -56.83 2.53 -13.36
C THR A 63 -55.98 2.37 -14.62
N GLU A 64 -55.58 3.46 -15.28
CA GLU A 64 -54.68 3.43 -16.44
C GLU A 64 -53.65 4.57 -16.38
N THR A 65 -52.52 4.32 -15.69
CA THR A 65 -51.16 4.87 -15.94
C THR A 65 -50.16 4.57 -14.81
N GLU A 66 -50.51 3.71 -13.85
CA GLU A 66 -49.50 2.81 -13.26
C GLU A 66 -49.12 1.76 -14.32
N THR A 67 -48.38 2.21 -15.35
CA THR A 67 -47.41 1.30 -15.99
C THR A 67 -46.43 0.95 -14.89
N ASP A 68 -46.65 -0.19 -14.26
CA ASP A 68 -45.71 -0.85 -13.39
C ASP A 68 -44.43 -1.07 -14.21
N LYS A 69 -43.53 -0.10 -14.15
CA LYS A 69 -42.27 -0.14 -14.86
C LYS A 69 -41.45 -1.18 -14.12
N MET A 70 -41.57 -2.43 -14.55
CA MET A 70 -40.73 -3.53 -14.10
C MET A 70 -39.29 -3.02 -14.06
N GLU A 71 -38.78 -2.78 -12.85
CA GLU A 71 -37.41 -2.33 -12.68
C GLU A 71 -36.54 -3.50 -13.17
N VAL A 72 -35.72 -3.22 -14.18
CA VAL A 72 -34.79 -4.21 -14.71
C VAL A 72 -33.85 -4.58 -13.58
N ASP A 73 -33.76 -5.86 -13.24
CA ASP A 73 -32.77 -6.34 -12.28
C ASP A 73 -31.36 -6.12 -12.86
N ILE A 74 -30.70 -5.09 -12.35
CA ILE A 74 -29.32 -4.71 -12.70
C ILE A 74 -28.29 -5.37 -11.78
N SER A 75 -28.68 -6.33 -10.95
CA SER A 75 -27.75 -7.02 -10.05
C SER A 75 -26.74 -7.88 -10.83
N LEU A 76 -25.48 -7.79 -10.42
CA LEU A 76 -24.43 -8.70 -10.88
C LEU A 76 -24.44 -9.97 -10.03
N SER A 77 -23.97 -11.08 -10.61
CA SER A 77 -23.92 -12.35 -9.88
C SER A 77 -23.08 -12.23 -8.59
N PRO A 78 -23.46 -12.93 -7.50
CA PRO A 78 -22.71 -12.90 -6.24
C PRO A 78 -21.22 -13.23 -6.41
N ARG A 79 -20.90 -14.11 -7.36
CA ARG A 79 -19.52 -14.49 -7.69
C ARG A 79 -18.70 -13.30 -8.20
N VAL A 80 -19.23 -12.54 -9.15
CA VAL A 80 -18.57 -11.32 -9.68
C VAL A 80 -18.42 -10.27 -8.57
N ASN A 81 -19.46 -10.06 -7.75
CA ASN A 81 -19.41 -9.11 -6.62
C ASN A 81 -18.41 -9.53 -5.52
N SER A 82 -18.06 -10.81 -5.42
CA SER A 82 -17.09 -11.32 -4.44
C SER A 82 -15.62 -11.15 -4.84
N VAL A 83 -15.36 -10.87 -6.12
CA VAL A 83 -14.01 -10.72 -6.68
C VAL A 83 -13.53 -9.28 -6.51
N LYS A 84 -12.31 -9.12 -5.97
CA LYS A 84 -11.69 -7.80 -5.86
C LYS A 84 -11.09 -7.37 -7.21
N PRO A 85 -11.25 -6.09 -7.61
CA PRO A 85 -10.55 -5.58 -8.79
C PRO A 85 -9.03 -5.63 -8.59
N SER A 86 -8.30 -5.94 -9.67
CA SER A 86 -6.84 -6.05 -9.59
C SER A 86 -6.18 -4.69 -9.41
N LYS A 87 -5.61 -4.43 -8.23
CA LYS A 87 -4.86 -3.18 -7.96
C LYS A 87 -3.70 -2.96 -8.94
N THR A 88 -3.06 -4.03 -9.44
CA THR A 88 -2.02 -3.93 -10.47
C THR A 88 -2.57 -3.30 -11.75
N VAL A 89 -3.77 -3.70 -12.19
CA VAL A 89 -4.41 -3.14 -13.40
C VAL A 89 -4.78 -1.67 -13.16
N ALA A 90 -5.49 -1.37 -12.06
CA ALA A 90 -5.92 -0.01 -11.75
C ALA A 90 -4.75 1.00 -11.68
N ILE A 91 -3.59 0.60 -11.14
CA ILE A 91 -2.39 1.45 -11.09
C ILE A 91 -1.73 1.59 -12.47
N THR A 92 -1.70 0.53 -13.29
CA THR A 92 -1.23 0.62 -14.68
C THR A 92 -2.11 1.57 -15.51
N ASP A 93 -3.43 1.52 -15.32
CA ASP A 93 -4.39 2.39 -16.01
C ASP A 93 -4.23 3.85 -15.57
N GLN A 94 -4.10 4.11 -14.26
CA GLN A 94 -3.84 5.45 -13.71
C GLN A 94 -2.52 6.03 -14.23
N ALA A 95 -1.45 5.22 -14.26
CA ALA A 95 -0.16 5.66 -14.80
C ALA A 95 -0.22 5.92 -16.32
N THR A 96 -1.03 5.17 -17.05
CA THR A 96 -1.27 5.37 -18.48
C THR A 96 -2.06 6.65 -18.75
N ALA A 97 -3.10 6.93 -17.94
CA ALA A 97 -3.85 8.19 -18.03
C ALA A 97 -2.98 9.41 -17.72
N LEU A 98 -2.08 9.32 -16.73
CA LEU A 98 -1.11 10.38 -16.42
C LEU A 98 -0.12 10.60 -17.59
N ALA A 99 0.39 9.54 -18.20
CA ALA A 99 1.25 9.63 -19.38
C ALA A 99 0.53 10.26 -20.58
N GLN A 100 -0.74 9.89 -20.83
CA GLN A 100 -1.60 10.50 -21.86
C GLN A 100 -1.89 11.98 -21.59
N ALA A 101 -1.95 12.39 -20.32
CA ALA A 101 -2.03 13.79 -19.91
C ALA A 101 -0.70 14.55 -19.97
N GLY A 102 0.36 13.94 -20.50
CA GLY A 102 1.69 14.56 -20.64
C GLY A 102 2.56 14.54 -19.37
N VAL A 103 2.16 13.80 -18.34
CA VAL A 103 2.94 13.68 -17.08
C VAL A 103 3.95 12.53 -17.21
N PRO A 104 5.27 12.78 -17.06
CA PRO A 104 6.30 11.77 -17.30
C PRO A 104 6.46 10.79 -16.11
N VAL A 105 5.51 9.86 -16.00
CA VAL A 105 5.47 8.79 -14.98
C VAL A 105 6.31 7.58 -15.39
N ILE A 106 7.20 7.12 -14.50
CA ILE A 106 7.93 5.86 -14.67
C ILE A 106 7.05 4.70 -14.22
N ARG A 107 6.93 3.63 -15.02
CA ARG A 107 5.92 2.57 -14.85
C ARG A 107 6.54 1.23 -14.43
N LEU A 108 6.85 1.06 -13.14
CA LEU A 108 7.39 -0.21 -12.61
C LEU A 108 6.31 -1.15 -12.06
N ALA A 109 5.06 -0.93 -12.44
CA ALA A 109 3.90 -1.72 -12.00
C ALA A 109 3.68 -2.98 -12.83
N ALA A 110 3.90 -2.92 -14.16
CA ALA A 110 3.64 -4.03 -15.07
C ALA A 110 4.72 -5.12 -14.99
N GLY A 111 4.33 -6.36 -15.29
CA GLY A 111 5.19 -7.53 -15.20
C GLY A 111 5.63 -8.05 -16.56
N GLU A 112 6.21 -7.18 -17.39
CA GLU A 112 6.46 -7.37 -18.81
C GLU A 112 7.93 -7.06 -19.13
N PRO A 113 8.66 -7.96 -19.82
CA PRO A 113 9.99 -7.65 -20.36
C PRO A 113 9.99 -6.43 -21.28
N ASP A 114 11.02 -5.60 -21.16
CA ASP A 114 11.38 -4.51 -22.07
C ASP A 114 12.11 -4.98 -23.34
N PHE A 115 12.43 -6.27 -23.41
CA PHE A 115 12.95 -6.91 -24.61
C PHE A 115 11.82 -7.19 -25.61
N ASP A 116 12.10 -7.01 -26.90
CA ASP A 116 11.25 -7.53 -27.97
C ASP A 116 11.21 -9.07 -27.95
N THR A 117 10.12 -9.64 -28.49
CA THR A 117 10.07 -11.07 -28.80
C THR A 117 11.23 -11.44 -29.74
N PRO A 118 12.08 -12.46 -29.43
CA PRO A 118 13.22 -12.84 -30.26
C PRO A 118 12.88 -13.03 -31.74
N ALA A 119 13.73 -12.52 -32.63
CA ALA A 119 13.42 -12.38 -34.05
C ALA A 119 12.92 -13.67 -34.74
N VAL A 120 13.51 -14.83 -34.42
CA VAL A 120 13.08 -16.12 -35.01
C VAL A 120 11.66 -16.55 -34.58
N ILE A 121 11.22 -16.14 -33.39
CA ILE A 121 9.86 -16.36 -32.87
C ILE A 121 8.87 -15.43 -33.58
N ALA A 122 9.25 -14.15 -33.73
CA ALA A 122 8.44 -13.18 -34.47
C ALA A 122 8.26 -13.58 -35.94
N GLU A 123 9.35 -13.99 -36.61
CA GLU A 123 9.32 -14.49 -37.99
C GLU A 123 8.50 -15.77 -38.14
N ALA A 124 8.49 -16.67 -37.15
CA ALA A 124 7.60 -17.83 -37.15
C ALA A 124 6.11 -17.44 -37.08
N GLY A 125 5.78 -16.40 -36.31
CA GLY A 125 4.44 -15.81 -36.29
C GLY A 125 4.05 -15.14 -37.61
N ILE A 126 4.94 -14.32 -38.18
CA ILE A 126 4.76 -13.68 -39.49
C ILE A 126 4.54 -14.73 -40.59
N ARG A 127 5.36 -15.79 -40.58
CA ARG A 127 5.24 -16.92 -41.52
C ARG A 127 3.91 -17.65 -41.36
N ALA A 128 3.48 -17.92 -40.13
CA ALA A 128 2.18 -18.55 -39.87
C ALA A 128 1.00 -17.74 -40.47
N ILE A 129 1.07 -16.41 -40.42
CA ILE A 129 0.08 -15.53 -41.08
C ILE A 129 0.16 -15.68 -42.61
N ARG A 130 1.37 -15.57 -43.19
CA ARG A 130 1.60 -15.65 -44.66
C ARG A 130 1.20 -17.01 -45.26
N GLU A 131 1.47 -18.10 -44.54
CA GLU A 131 1.13 -19.48 -44.94
C GLU A 131 -0.33 -19.86 -44.60
N GLY A 132 -1.12 -18.93 -44.06
CA GLY A 132 -2.55 -19.12 -43.87
C GLY A 132 -2.95 -19.98 -42.67
N TYR A 133 -2.08 -20.17 -41.66
CA TYR A 133 -2.39 -20.83 -40.38
C TYR A 133 -3.34 -19.96 -39.52
N THR A 134 -4.57 -19.81 -40.00
CA THR A 134 -5.62 -18.88 -39.54
C THR A 134 -6.97 -19.60 -39.32
N ARG A 135 -6.93 -20.94 -39.26
CA ARG A 135 -8.09 -21.80 -39.01
C ARG A 135 -8.03 -22.34 -37.58
N TYR A 136 -9.14 -22.90 -37.10
CA TYR A 136 -9.20 -23.54 -35.78
C TYR A 136 -8.12 -24.62 -35.63
N THR A 137 -7.38 -24.56 -34.53
CA THR A 137 -6.53 -25.67 -34.08
C THR A 137 -7.32 -26.62 -33.19
N PRO A 138 -6.82 -27.84 -32.89
CA PRO A 138 -7.40 -28.68 -31.85
C PRO A 138 -7.54 -27.89 -30.52
N ASN A 139 -8.62 -28.12 -29.77
CA ASN A 139 -8.91 -27.39 -28.54
C ASN A 139 -7.79 -27.50 -27.48
N ALA A 140 -7.04 -28.60 -27.47
CA ALA A 140 -5.89 -28.80 -26.59
C ALA A 140 -4.59 -28.10 -27.05
N GLY A 141 -4.56 -27.58 -28.28
CA GLY A 141 -3.35 -27.16 -29.00
C GLY A 141 -2.89 -28.19 -30.04
N THR A 142 -2.10 -27.75 -31.01
CA THR A 142 -1.56 -28.62 -32.08
C THR A 142 -0.73 -29.76 -31.50
N LEU A 143 -0.69 -30.90 -32.20
CA LEU A 143 0.12 -32.04 -31.77
C LEU A 143 1.61 -31.69 -31.73
N GLU A 144 2.10 -30.95 -32.73
CA GLU A 144 3.48 -30.42 -32.80
C GLU A 144 3.88 -29.70 -31.51
N LEU A 145 3.10 -28.71 -31.08
CA LEU A 145 3.41 -27.90 -29.91
C LEU A 145 3.29 -28.71 -28.62
N ARG A 146 2.28 -29.57 -28.47
CA ARG A 146 2.13 -30.42 -27.28
C ARG A 146 3.30 -31.41 -27.16
N SER A 147 3.75 -32.00 -28.27
CA SER A 147 4.94 -32.86 -28.29
C SER A 147 6.23 -32.10 -27.97
N ALA A 148 6.39 -30.87 -28.45
CA ALA A 148 7.53 -30.02 -28.10
C ALA A 148 7.52 -29.64 -26.60
N ILE A 149 6.35 -29.36 -26.02
CA ILE A 149 6.19 -29.14 -24.57
C ILE A 149 6.56 -30.41 -23.78
N CYS A 150 6.14 -31.60 -24.21
CA CYS A 150 6.56 -32.86 -23.61
C CYS A 150 8.08 -33.06 -23.65
N HIS A 151 8.75 -32.67 -24.75
CA HIS A 151 10.19 -32.72 -24.88
C HIS A 151 10.89 -31.78 -23.89
N LYS A 152 10.48 -30.50 -23.85
CA LYS A 152 10.97 -29.49 -22.90
C LYS A 152 10.82 -29.96 -21.44
N LEU A 153 9.64 -30.47 -21.07
CA LEU A 153 9.37 -30.93 -19.69
C LEU A 153 10.24 -32.13 -19.31
N LYS A 154 10.58 -32.99 -20.27
CA LYS A 154 11.50 -34.12 -20.05
C LYS A 154 12.96 -33.67 -19.93
N GLU A 155 13.40 -32.80 -20.83
CA GLU A 155 14.80 -32.36 -20.93
C GLU A 155 15.19 -31.41 -19.79
N GLU A 156 14.36 -30.41 -19.50
CA GLU A 156 14.70 -29.31 -18.59
C GLU A 156 14.19 -29.54 -17.16
N ASN A 157 13.05 -30.24 -17.02
CA ASN A 157 12.39 -30.44 -15.73
C ASN A 157 12.46 -31.90 -15.23
N GLY A 158 12.95 -32.84 -16.06
CA GLY A 158 13.03 -34.27 -15.73
C GLY A 158 11.68 -34.99 -15.68
N ILE A 159 10.60 -34.38 -16.19
CA ILE A 159 9.23 -34.91 -16.07
C ILE A 159 8.75 -35.47 -17.41
N SER A 160 8.35 -36.74 -17.42
CA SER A 160 7.70 -37.36 -18.58
C SER A 160 6.19 -37.14 -18.58
N TYR A 161 5.65 -36.68 -19.71
CA TYR A 161 4.23 -36.55 -20.01
C TYR A 161 3.96 -36.99 -21.45
N THR A 162 2.77 -37.50 -21.73
CA THR A 162 2.28 -37.69 -23.11
C THR A 162 1.54 -36.46 -23.63
N PRO A 163 1.39 -36.24 -24.96
CA PRO A 163 0.78 -35.02 -25.49
C PRO A 163 -0.67 -34.78 -25.05
N ASP A 164 -1.44 -35.83 -24.72
CA ASP A 164 -2.81 -35.75 -24.19
C ASP A 164 -2.87 -35.40 -22.68
N GLN A 165 -1.71 -35.27 -22.04
CA GLN A 165 -1.52 -34.68 -20.72
C GLN A 165 -1.11 -33.20 -20.78
N ILE A 166 -1.09 -32.59 -21.97
CA ILE A 166 -0.80 -31.17 -22.19
C ILE A 166 -2.03 -30.45 -22.75
N LEU A 167 -2.36 -29.29 -22.17
CA LEU A 167 -3.38 -28.37 -22.67
C LEU A 167 -2.78 -26.96 -22.85
N VAL A 168 -2.80 -26.45 -24.08
CA VAL A 168 -2.35 -25.10 -24.45
C VAL A 168 -3.50 -24.11 -24.36
N SER A 169 -3.28 -22.97 -23.72
CA SER A 169 -4.28 -21.94 -23.37
C SER A 169 -3.79 -20.52 -23.71
N ASN A 170 -4.67 -19.52 -23.63
CA ASN A 170 -4.40 -18.11 -23.95
C ASN A 170 -3.57 -17.39 -22.85
N GLY A 171 -2.40 -17.95 -22.55
CA GLY A 171 -1.50 -17.56 -21.47
C GLY A 171 -1.77 -18.30 -20.16
N ALA A 172 -0.74 -18.43 -19.31
CA ALA A 172 -0.79 -19.16 -18.05
C ALA A 172 -1.96 -18.75 -17.12
N LYS A 173 -2.39 -17.47 -17.14
CA LYS A 173 -3.58 -17.01 -16.41
C LYS A 173 -4.85 -17.83 -16.71
N GLN A 174 -5.05 -18.24 -17.97
CA GLN A 174 -6.17 -19.12 -18.34
C GLN A 174 -5.95 -20.54 -17.82
N SER A 175 -4.74 -21.08 -17.95
CA SER A 175 -4.36 -22.40 -17.44
C SER A 175 -4.63 -22.53 -15.94
N ILE A 176 -4.25 -21.52 -15.14
CA ILE A 176 -4.45 -21.49 -13.68
C ILE A 176 -5.95 -21.44 -13.34
N LEU A 177 -6.71 -20.55 -13.99
CA LEU A 177 -8.15 -20.43 -13.76
C LEU A 177 -8.88 -21.75 -14.09
N GLN A 178 -8.55 -22.38 -15.21
CA GLN A 178 -9.14 -23.67 -15.59
C GLN A 178 -8.77 -24.78 -14.62
N ALA A 179 -7.51 -24.82 -14.15
CA ALA A 179 -7.07 -25.78 -13.14
C ALA A 179 -7.89 -25.64 -11.84
N VAL A 180 -8.00 -24.41 -11.31
CA VAL A 180 -8.76 -24.12 -10.09
C VAL A 180 -10.24 -24.50 -10.26
N LEU A 181 -10.87 -24.10 -11.38
CA LEU A 181 -12.26 -24.45 -11.69
C LEU A 181 -12.49 -25.96 -11.92
N ALA A 182 -11.48 -26.69 -12.43
CA ALA A 182 -11.60 -28.12 -12.70
C ALA A 182 -11.42 -29.00 -11.46
N VAL A 183 -10.72 -28.52 -10.43
CA VAL A 183 -10.39 -29.34 -9.24
C VAL A 183 -11.07 -28.91 -7.95
N CYS A 184 -11.47 -27.65 -7.80
CA CYS A 184 -12.10 -27.15 -6.58
C CYS A 184 -13.63 -27.22 -6.68
N SER A 185 -14.26 -27.77 -5.64
CA SER A 185 -15.72 -27.74 -5.44
C SER A 185 -16.11 -26.54 -4.56
N PRO A 186 -17.39 -26.13 -4.54
CA PRO A 186 -17.86 -25.12 -3.61
C PRO A 186 -17.52 -25.46 -2.15
N GLY A 187 -16.84 -24.54 -1.47
CA GLY A 187 -16.39 -24.72 -0.08
C GLY A 187 -15.11 -25.54 0.11
N ASP A 188 -14.46 -26.06 -0.94
CA ASP A 188 -13.08 -26.54 -0.85
C ASP A 188 -12.12 -25.38 -0.50
N GLU A 189 -10.99 -25.68 0.12
CA GLU A 189 -9.97 -24.70 0.51
C GLU A 189 -8.77 -24.70 -0.44
N VAL A 190 -8.35 -23.50 -0.84
CA VAL A 190 -7.16 -23.26 -1.66
C VAL A 190 -6.10 -22.57 -0.79
N LEU A 191 -5.03 -23.29 -0.48
CA LEU A 191 -3.91 -22.84 0.35
C LEU A 191 -2.96 -21.98 -0.50
N ILE A 192 -2.73 -20.74 -0.09
CA ILE A 192 -2.00 -19.73 -0.87
C ILE A 192 -0.95 -19.06 0.05
N PRO A 193 0.36 -19.35 -0.11
CA PRO A 193 1.42 -18.62 0.58
C PRO A 193 1.41 -17.14 0.19
N ALA A 194 1.35 -16.24 1.17
CA ALA A 194 1.55 -14.80 0.98
C ALA A 194 3.00 -14.42 1.28
N PRO A 195 3.64 -13.53 0.49
CA PRO A 195 3.05 -12.73 -0.59
C PRO A 195 2.75 -13.55 -1.86
N PHE A 196 1.53 -13.40 -2.40
CA PHE A 196 1.01 -14.18 -3.53
C PHE A 196 0.82 -13.33 -4.79
N TRP A 197 0.76 -13.95 -5.97
CA TRP A 197 0.28 -13.24 -7.16
C TRP A 197 -1.20 -12.90 -7.02
N VAL A 198 -1.54 -11.61 -7.18
CA VAL A 198 -2.86 -10.98 -6.94
C VAL A 198 -4.08 -11.73 -7.47
N SER A 199 -3.94 -12.59 -8.48
CA SER A 199 -5.08 -13.35 -9.05
C SER A 199 -5.41 -14.65 -8.33
N TYR A 200 -4.49 -15.27 -7.57
CA TYR A 200 -4.76 -16.60 -6.98
C TYR A 200 -5.98 -16.62 -6.04
N PRO A 201 -6.14 -15.69 -5.08
CA PRO A 201 -7.31 -15.72 -4.19
C PRO A 201 -8.62 -15.43 -4.90
N GLU A 202 -8.58 -14.60 -5.94
CA GLU A 202 -9.75 -14.25 -6.75
C GLU A 202 -10.18 -15.43 -7.64
N MET A 203 -9.22 -16.18 -8.20
CA MET A 203 -9.50 -17.42 -8.95
C MET A 203 -10.13 -18.49 -8.05
N ALA A 204 -9.72 -18.60 -6.78
CA ALA A 204 -10.38 -19.48 -5.81
C ALA A 204 -11.85 -19.06 -5.59
N ARG A 205 -12.13 -17.76 -5.38
CA ARG A 205 -13.52 -17.27 -5.22
C ARG A 205 -14.38 -17.48 -6.46
N LEU A 206 -13.81 -17.37 -7.67
CA LEU A 206 -14.51 -17.69 -8.92
C LEU A 206 -14.92 -19.18 -9.02
N ALA A 207 -14.25 -20.08 -8.30
CA ALA A 207 -14.59 -21.49 -8.18
C ALA A 207 -15.49 -21.82 -6.97
N ASP A 208 -16.07 -20.81 -6.31
CA ASP A 208 -16.78 -20.94 -5.01
C ASP A 208 -15.90 -21.56 -3.89
N ALA A 209 -14.58 -21.54 -4.06
CA ALA A 209 -13.61 -22.07 -3.12
C ALA A 209 -13.09 -20.99 -2.16
N THR A 210 -12.64 -21.42 -0.98
CA THR A 210 -12.16 -20.52 0.08
C THR A 210 -10.63 -20.34 -0.01
N PRO A 211 -10.11 -19.14 -0.30
CA PRO A 211 -8.68 -18.89 -0.25
C PRO A 211 -8.18 -18.82 1.20
N VAL A 212 -7.37 -19.79 1.60
CA VAL A 212 -6.68 -19.87 2.90
C VAL A 212 -5.28 -19.28 2.73
N ILE A 213 -5.12 -18.03 3.15
CA ILE A 213 -3.86 -17.31 3.02
C ILE A 213 -2.89 -17.74 4.13
N ILE A 214 -1.65 -18.07 3.76
CA ILE A 214 -0.59 -18.52 4.67
C ILE A 214 0.56 -17.48 4.65
N PRO A 215 0.66 -16.58 5.63
CA PRO A 215 1.71 -15.57 5.65
C PRO A 215 3.11 -16.18 5.80
N THR A 216 4.05 -15.69 5.01
CA THR A 216 5.49 -15.95 5.16
C THR A 216 6.21 -14.68 5.67
N HIS A 217 7.53 -14.75 5.86
CA HIS A 217 8.30 -13.64 6.43
C HIS A 217 9.53 -13.31 5.60
N ILE A 218 9.86 -12.01 5.50
CA ILE A 218 11.04 -11.51 4.78
C ILE A 218 12.36 -12.09 5.32
N SER A 219 12.44 -12.43 6.62
CA SER A 219 13.59 -13.09 7.22
C SER A 219 13.86 -14.48 6.64
N GLU A 220 12.80 -15.19 6.26
CA GLU A 220 12.84 -16.52 5.64
C GLU A 220 12.78 -16.42 4.10
N ASN A 221 13.14 -15.26 3.54
CA ASN A 221 13.02 -14.94 2.10
C ASN A 221 11.61 -15.21 1.53
N PHE A 222 10.57 -14.98 2.33
CA PHE A 222 9.16 -15.23 1.97
C PHE A 222 8.83 -16.68 1.55
N LEU A 223 9.62 -17.66 2.01
CA LEU A 223 9.35 -19.07 1.76
C LEU A 223 8.31 -19.63 2.75
N LEU A 224 7.50 -20.59 2.31
CA LEU A 224 6.51 -21.27 3.14
C LEU A 224 7.19 -22.16 4.20
N ASP A 225 6.89 -21.93 5.48
CA ASP A 225 7.24 -22.85 6.57
C ASP A 225 6.38 -24.14 6.47
N PRO A 226 6.97 -25.33 6.33
CA PRO A 226 6.25 -26.61 6.31
C PRO A 226 5.38 -26.83 7.56
N LYS A 227 5.78 -26.35 8.74
CA LYS A 227 4.98 -26.46 9.98
C LYS A 227 3.74 -25.58 9.93
N LEU A 228 3.88 -24.38 9.35
CA LEU A 228 2.75 -23.49 9.15
C LEU A 228 1.78 -24.08 8.12
N LEU A 229 2.27 -24.74 7.06
CA LEU A 229 1.44 -25.52 6.15
C LEU A 229 0.66 -26.61 6.88
N GLU A 230 1.31 -27.50 7.65
CA GLU A 230 0.61 -28.55 8.42
C GLU A 230 -0.47 -27.96 9.33
N SER A 231 -0.21 -26.84 10.00
CA SER A 231 -1.17 -26.17 10.89
C SER A 231 -2.39 -25.54 10.19
N LYS A 232 -2.37 -25.45 8.85
CA LYS A 232 -3.45 -24.88 8.03
C LYS A 232 -4.24 -25.91 7.25
N LEU A 233 -3.86 -27.19 7.32
CA LEU A 233 -4.58 -28.26 6.65
C LEU A 233 -5.87 -28.61 7.39
N THR A 234 -6.92 -28.83 6.60
CA THR A 234 -8.24 -29.30 7.05
C THR A 234 -8.75 -30.38 6.08
N ASP A 235 -9.84 -31.07 6.42
CA ASP A 235 -10.48 -32.01 5.50
C ASP A 235 -10.99 -31.36 4.21
N LYS A 236 -11.15 -30.03 4.18
CA LYS A 236 -11.53 -29.23 3.01
C LYS A 236 -10.33 -28.80 2.15
N SER A 237 -9.10 -28.91 2.66
CA SER A 237 -7.88 -28.54 1.93
C SER A 237 -7.75 -29.35 0.64
N ARG A 238 -7.88 -28.65 -0.50
CA ARG A 238 -7.99 -29.27 -1.83
C ARG A 238 -6.83 -28.96 -2.74
N LEU A 239 -6.34 -27.72 -2.71
CA LEU A 239 -5.31 -27.25 -3.62
C LEU A 239 -4.30 -26.37 -2.89
N LEU A 240 -3.01 -26.70 -2.97
CA LEU A 240 -1.91 -25.81 -2.61
C LEU A 240 -1.38 -25.14 -3.88
N ILE A 241 -1.26 -23.81 -3.88
CA ILE A 241 -0.62 -23.07 -4.97
C ILE A 241 0.83 -22.75 -4.58
N LEU A 242 1.79 -23.22 -5.37
CA LEU A 242 3.20 -22.84 -5.27
C LEU A 242 3.60 -22.06 -6.52
N CYS A 243 4.36 -20.98 -6.34
CA CYS A 243 4.87 -20.15 -7.43
C CYS A 243 6.38 -19.96 -7.21
N SER A 244 7.18 -20.50 -8.12
CA SER A 244 8.64 -20.53 -8.00
C SER A 244 9.30 -20.53 -9.38
N PRO A 245 10.14 -19.52 -9.72
CA PRO A 245 10.38 -18.28 -8.98
C PRO A 245 9.11 -17.43 -8.76
N SER A 246 9.00 -16.81 -7.59
CA SER A 246 7.77 -16.16 -7.11
C SER A 246 7.49 -14.77 -7.71
N ASN A 247 6.21 -14.49 -7.95
CA ASN A 247 5.66 -13.13 -8.05
C ASN A 247 4.75 -12.89 -6.83
N PRO A 248 5.06 -11.94 -5.93
CA PRO A 248 5.86 -10.74 -6.17
C PRO A 248 7.31 -10.77 -5.67
N THR A 249 7.76 -11.83 -4.99
CA THR A 249 8.96 -11.76 -4.13
C THR A 249 10.27 -12.08 -4.83
N GLY A 250 10.23 -12.76 -5.99
CA GLY A 250 11.41 -13.31 -6.65
C GLY A 250 12.08 -14.45 -5.89
N SER A 251 11.46 -14.96 -4.83
CA SER A 251 11.96 -16.12 -4.07
C SER A 251 11.93 -17.39 -4.92
N VAL A 252 12.95 -18.23 -4.78
CA VAL A 252 13.02 -19.57 -5.37
C VAL A 252 13.01 -20.60 -4.24
N TYR A 253 12.12 -21.58 -4.33
CA TYR A 253 12.05 -22.66 -3.36
C TYR A 253 13.23 -23.64 -3.55
N PRO A 254 14.10 -23.82 -2.54
CA PRO A 254 15.16 -24.83 -2.62
C PRO A 254 14.55 -26.23 -2.65
N ARG A 255 15.13 -27.14 -3.43
CA ARG A 255 14.67 -28.55 -3.55
C ARG A 255 14.36 -29.20 -2.19
N LYS A 256 15.25 -29.05 -1.20
CA LYS A 256 15.08 -29.60 0.15
C LYS A 256 13.79 -29.12 0.86
N LEU A 257 13.38 -27.87 0.63
CA LEU A 257 12.14 -27.33 1.19
C LEU A 257 10.92 -27.88 0.44
N LEU A 258 11.02 -28.03 -0.88
CA LEU A 258 9.95 -28.66 -1.67
C LEU A 258 9.78 -30.14 -1.32
N GLU A 259 10.86 -30.86 -0.98
CA GLU A 259 10.80 -32.23 -0.47
C GLU A 259 10.06 -32.30 0.88
N GLN A 260 10.33 -31.38 1.81
CA GLN A 260 9.56 -31.28 3.07
C GLN A 260 8.07 -30.97 2.83
N ILE A 261 7.76 -30.10 1.86
CA ILE A 261 6.38 -29.80 1.48
C ILE A 261 5.73 -31.01 0.79
N SER A 262 6.46 -31.78 -0.03
CA SER A 262 5.94 -32.96 -0.71
C SER A 262 5.64 -34.11 0.26
N GLU A 263 6.45 -34.29 1.31
CA GLU A 263 6.18 -35.21 2.41
C GLU A 263 4.87 -34.89 3.13
N ILE A 264 4.57 -33.61 3.35
CA ILE A 264 3.28 -33.17 3.90
C ILE A 264 2.15 -33.47 2.92
N VAL A 265 2.27 -33.00 1.69
CA VAL A 265 1.24 -33.21 0.65
C VAL A 265 0.94 -34.70 0.44
N ALA A 266 1.95 -35.57 0.51
CA ALA A 266 1.80 -37.01 0.36
C ALA A 266 0.80 -37.61 1.37
N LYS A 267 0.83 -37.15 2.64
CA LYS A 267 -0.04 -37.60 3.74
C LYS A 267 -1.53 -37.28 3.50
N HIS A 268 -1.84 -36.27 2.68
CA HIS A 268 -3.21 -35.79 2.46
C HIS A 268 -3.72 -36.19 1.06
N PRO A 269 -4.49 -37.29 0.90
CA PRO A 269 -4.84 -37.82 -0.42
C PRO A 269 -5.77 -36.93 -1.25
N ARG A 270 -6.53 -36.01 -0.64
CA ARG A 270 -7.34 -35.01 -1.37
C ARG A 270 -6.51 -33.85 -1.94
N LEU A 271 -5.33 -33.60 -1.38
CA LEU A 271 -4.56 -32.38 -1.62
C LEU A 271 -3.76 -32.49 -2.93
N LEU A 272 -4.09 -31.61 -3.86
CA LEU A 272 -3.37 -31.37 -5.09
C LEU A 272 -2.41 -30.19 -4.95
N VAL A 273 -1.47 -30.07 -5.88
CA VAL A 273 -0.60 -28.89 -6.01
C VAL A 273 -0.74 -28.28 -7.39
N LEU A 274 -0.94 -26.97 -7.46
CA LEU A 274 -0.73 -26.18 -8.68
C LEU A 274 0.63 -25.51 -8.57
N SER A 275 1.54 -25.86 -9.48
CA SER A 275 2.89 -25.32 -9.55
C SER A 275 2.93 -24.31 -10.69
N ASP A 276 2.93 -23.01 -10.40
CA ASP A 276 3.15 -21.96 -11.40
C ASP A 276 4.66 -21.72 -11.54
N GLU A 277 5.20 -22.20 -12.66
CA GLU A 277 6.62 -22.25 -13.00
C GLU A 277 6.95 -21.27 -14.13
N ILE A 278 6.06 -20.31 -14.43
CA ILE A 278 6.15 -19.34 -15.54
C ILE A 278 7.43 -18.46 -15.54
N TYR A 279 8.21 -18.46 -14.46
CA TYR A 279 9.47 -17.73 -14.32
C TYR A 279 10.72 -18.64 -14.32
N GLU A 280 10.61 -19.96 -14.56
CA GLU A 280 11.69 -20.95 -14.32
C GLU A 280 13.07 -20.56 -14.88
N HIS A 281 13.12 -19.97 -16.08
CA HIS A 281 14.37 -19.57 -16.75
C HIS A 281 14.91 -18.23 -16.28
N ILE A 282 14.09 -17.38 -15.65
CA ILE A 282 14.52 -16.11 -15.08
C ILE A 282 14.94 -16.39 -13.64
N ILE A 283 16.14 -16.97 -13.52
CA ILE A 283 16.72 -17.46 -12.27
C ILE A 283 18.19 -17.08 -12.19
N TYR A 284 18.67 -16.79 -10.98
CA TYR A 284 20.00 -16.25 -10.74
C TYR A 284 20.86 -17.27 -9.96
N ALA A 285 21.92 -17.75 -10.61
CA ALA A 285 22.88 -18.66 -9.98
C ALA A 285 23.43 -18.07 -8.66
N PRO A 286 23.55 -18.87 -7.59
CA PRO A 286 23.52 -20.35 -7.58
C PRO A 286 22.13 -20.99 -7.42
N ALA A 287 21.03 -20.22 -7.45
CA ALA A 287 19.69 -20.82 -7.36
C ALA A 287 19.38 -21.66 -8.61
N THR A 288 18.65 -22.76 -8.41
CA THR A 288 18.19 -23.67 -9.45
C THR A 288 16.69 -23.90 -9.33
N HIS A 289 16.02 -24.14 -10.46
CA HIS A 289 14.61 -24.50 -10.47
C HIS A 289 14.41 -25.96 -10.09
N THR A 290 13.26 -26.30 -9.52
CA THR A 290 12.86 -27.68 -9.24
C THR A 290 11.35 -27.76 -9.40
N SER A 291 10.90 -28.31 -10.53
CA SER A 291 9.48 -28.52 -10.80
C SER A 291 8.87 -29.49 -9.80
N PHE A 292 7.78 -29.09 -9.13
CA PHE A 292 7.24 -29.85 -8.01
C PHE A 292 6.80 -31.28 -8.39
N ALA A 293 6.34 -31.46 -9.63
CA ALA A 293 5.93 -32.76 -10.16
C ALA A 293 7.08 -33.77 -10.36
N SER A 294 8.35 -33.35 -10.32
CA SER A 294 9.51 -34.27 -10.40
C SER A 294 9.84 -34.94 -9.06
N LEU A 295 9.25 -34.46 -7.95
CA LEU A 295 9.48 -35.00 -6.62
C LEU A 295 8.75 -36.34 -6.41
N PRO A 296 9.29 -37.25 -5.57
CA PRO A 296 8.69 -38.55 -5.30
C PRO A 296 7.20 -38.45 -4.92
N GLY A 297 6.35 -39.21 -5.62
CA GLY A 297 4.91 -39.27 -5.37
C GLY A 297 4.09 -38.04 -5.80
N MET A 298 4.70 -36.97 -6.30
CA MET A 298 3.99 -35.71 -6.62
C MET A 298 3.40 -35.64 -8.03
N TRP A 299 3.94 -36.39 -8.99
CA TRP A 299 3.47 -36.40 -10.39
C TRP A 299 1.96 -36.61 -10.55
N ASN A 300 1.38 -37.58 -9.82
CA ASN A 300 -0.05 -37.93 -9.89
C ASN A 300 -1.00 -36.89 -9.27
N ARG A 301 -0.47 -35.86 -8.61
CA ARG A 301 -1.25 -34.85 -7.87
C ARG A 301 -0.84 -33.40 -8.17
N THR A 302 0.05 -33.19 -9.15
CA THR A 302 0.56 -31.86 -9.51
C THR A 302 0.03 -31.42 -10.87
N LEU A 303 -0.39 -30.17 -10.93
CA LEU A 303 -0.76 -29.42 -12.12
C LEU A 303 0.33 -28.37 -12.36
N THR A 304 1.28 -28.71 -13.23
CA THR A 304 2.37 -27.80 -13.62
C THR A 304 1.83 -26.83 -14.65
N VAL A 305 1.86 -25.53 -14.34
CA VAL A 305 1.50 -24.44 -15.24
C VAL A 305 2.75 -23.66 -15.61
N ASN A 306 2.90 -23.35 -16.90
CA ASN A 306 4.01 -22.59 -17.43
C ASN A 306 3.62 -21.97 -18.79
N GLY A 307 4.54 -21.33 -19.51
CA GLY A 307 4.25 -20.64 -20.76
C GLY A 307 5.35 -19.71 -21.24
N PHE A 308 5.02 -18.89 -22.23
CA PHE A 308 6.03 -18.20 -23.05
C PHE A 308 6.23 -16.73 -22.70
N SER A 309 5.30 -16.15 -21.93
CA SER A 309 5.21 -14.71 -21.72
C SER A 309 6.37 -14.06 -20.95
N LYS A 310 7.24 -14.83 -20.28
CA LYS A 310 8.31 -14.30 -19.43
C LYS A 310 9.68 -14.61 -20.01
N ALA A 311 10.00 -15.89 -20.19
CA ALA A 311 11.29 -16.32 -20.72
C ALA A 311 11.57 -15.79 -22.14
N PHE A 312 10.56 -15.69 -23.00
CA PHE A 312 10.71 -15.33 -24.41
C PHE A 312 10.14 -13.94 -24.77
N ALA A 313 9.84 -13.09 -23.79
CA ALA A 313 9.16 -11.81 -24.00
C ALA A 313 7.86 -11.89 -24.84
N MET A 314 7.09 -12.98 -24.68
CA MET A 314 5.84 -13.22 -25.43
C MET A 314 4.57 -12.85 -24.64
N THR A 315 4.55 -11.70 -23.96
CA THR A 315 3.41 -11.23 -23.16
C THR A 315 2.14 -11.04 -23.98
N GLY A 316 2.24 -10.27 -25.06
CA GLY A 316 1.14 -9.93 -25.98
C GLY A 316 0.61 -11.10 -26.80
N TRP A 317 1.43 -12.14 -27.04
CA TRP A 317 1.06 -13.33 -27.82
C TRP A 317 0.04 -14.25 -27.14
N ARG A 318 -0.15 -14.08 -25.83
CA ARG A 318 -1.11 -14.84 -25.00
C ARG A 318 -0.95 -16.36 -25.13
N LEU A 319 0.22 -16.92 -24.79
CA LEU A 319 0.39 -18.38 -24.79
C LEU A 319 0.98 -18.95 -23.50
N GLY A 320 0.37 -20.03 -23.03
CA GLY A 320 0.82 -20.84 -21.90
C GLY A 320 0.17 -22.21 -21.93
N TYR A 321 0.52 -23.09 -20.99
CA TYR A 321 0.04 -24.46 -20.95
C TYR A 321 -0.13 -24.97 -19.52
N ILE A 322 -0.82 -26.09 -19.39
CA ILE A 322 -0.88 -26.92 -18.19
C ILE A 322 -0.50 -28.35 -18.56
N ALA A 323 0.30 -28.98 -17.69
CA ALA A 323 0.70 -30.36 -17.75
C ALA A 323 0.33 -31.08 -16.44
N GLY A 324 -0.09 -32.34 -16.50
CA GLY A 324 -0.49 -33.08 -15.30
C GLY A 324 -1.24 -34.39 -15.56
N PRO A 325 -1.90 -34.96 -14.53
CA PRO A 325 -2.70 -36.17 -14.68
C PRO A 325 -3.80 -36.01 -15.74
N LYS A 326 -3.86 -36.96 -16.67
CA LYS A 326 -4.73 -36.94 -17.87
C LYS A 326 -6.18 -36.53 -17.59
N HIS A 327 -6.78 -37.02 -16.49
CA HIS A 327 -8.17 -36.74 -16.15
C HIS A 327 -8.41 -35.27 -15.74
N PHE A 328 -7.48 -34.64 -15.01
CA PHE A 328 -7.58 -33.21 -14.69
C PHE A 328 -7.34 -32.34 -15.93
N VAL A 329 -6.37 -32.69 -16.77
CA VAL A 329 -6.09 -31.97 -18.02
C VAL A 329 -7.27 -32.06 -19.00
N ALA A 330 -7.91 -33.22 -19.10
CA ALA A 330 -9.14 -33.41 -19.88
C ALA A 330 -10.31 -32.56 -19.34
N ALA A 331 -10.46 -32.45 -18.01
CA ALA A 331 -11.46 -31.57 -17.39
C ALA A 331 -11.19 -30.09 -17.70
N CYS A 332 -9.94 -29.63 -17.60
CA CYS A 332 -9.55 -28.28 -18.03
C CYS A 332 -9.85 -28.04 -19.52
N GLY A 333 -9.59 -29.05 -20.37
CA GLY A 333 -9.89 -29.01 -21.81
C GLY A 333 -11.40 -28.89 -22.09
N LYS A 334 -12.24 -29.58 -21.31
CA LYS A 334 -13.70 -29.43 -21.37
C LYS A 334 -14.13 -28.00 -21.06
N ILE A 335 -13.59 -27.38 -20.00
CA ILE A 335 -13.84 -25.97 -19.65
C ILE A 335 -13.38 -25.06 -20.80
N GLN A 336 -12.18 -25.27 -21.35
CA GLN A 336 -11.66 -24.48 -22.48
C GLN A 336 -12.58 -24.50 -23.71
N SER A 337 -13.14 -25.67 -24.04
CA SER A 337 -14.03 -25.83 -25.19
C SER A 337 -15.29 -24.95 -25.13
N GLN A 338 -15.74 -24.62 -23.91
CA GLN A 338 -16.91 -23.77 -23.65
C GLN A 338 -16.53 -22.31 -23.30
N SER A 339 -15.23 -21.99 -23.20
CA SER A 339 -14.74 -20.67 -22.79
C SER A 339 -14.11 -19.88 -23.95
N THR A 340 -13.23 -20.52 -24.73
CA THR A 340 -12.42 -19.83 -25.75
C THR A 340 -12.16 -20.64 -27.01
N SER A 341 -12.41 -21.95 -27.02
CA SER A 341 -11.71 -22.90 -27.90
C SER A 341 -10.19 -22.88 -27.70
N GLY A 342 -9.43 -23.51 -28.58
CA GLY A 342 -7.95 -23.51 -28.53
C GLY A 342 -7.33 -22.12 -28.74
N ALA A 343 -6.11 -21.94 -28.24
CA ALA A 343 -5.38 -20.67 -28.35
C ALA A 343 -5.02 -20.29 -29.80
N SER A 344 -4.66 -19.02 -30.03
CA SER A 344 -4.26 -18.50 -31.36
C SER A 344 -3.29 -19.42 -32.11
N SER A 345 -3.65 -19.79 -33.34
CA SER A 345 -2.84 -20.63 -34.24
C SER A 345 -1.46 -20.02 -34.53
N ILE A 346 -1.43 -18.69 -34.70
CA ILE A 346 -0.23 -17.89 -34.95
C ILE A 346 0.71 -17.96 -33.73
N SER A 347 0.16 -17.75 -32.53
CA SER A 347 0.93 -17.84 -31.28
C SER A 347 1.46 -19.25 -31.02
N GLN A 348 0.72 -20.30 -31.39
CA GLN A 348 1.18 -21.68 -31.27
C GLN A 348 2.38 -21.99 -32.19
N LYS A 349 2.40 -21.47 -33.43
CA LYS A 349 3.56 -21.61 -34.33
C LYS A 349 4.76 -20.79 -33.84
N ALA A 350 4.55 -19.59 -33.31
CA ALA A 350 5.61 -18.79 -32.69
C ALA A 350 6.23 -19.51 -31.47
N ALA A 351 5.40 -20.10 -30.60
CA ALA A 351 5.89 -20.84 -29.44
C ALA A 351 6.62 -22.16 -29.80
N LEU A 352 6.28 -22.80 -30.92
CA LEU A 352 7.05 -23.93 -31.44
C LEU A 352 8.48 -23.49 -31.82
N ALA A 353 8.63 -22.31 -32.44
CA ALA A 353 9.96 -21.72 -32.69
C ALA A 353 10.67 -21.28 -31.39
N ALA A 354 9.93 -20.88 -30.35
CA ALA A 354 10.50 -20.54 -29.05
C ALA A 354 11.13 -21.76 -28.36
N LEU A 355 10.45 -22.91 -28.36
CA LEU A 355 11.03 -24.18 -27.89
C LEU A 355 12.15 -24.68 -28.82
N GLY A 356 12.11 -24.31 -30.10
CA GLY A 356 13.17 -24.57 -31.07
C GLY A 356 14.47 -23.78 -30.86
N LEU A 357 14.53 -22.87 -29.88
CA LEU A 357 15.78 -22.20 -29.47
C LEU A 357 16.73 -23.11 -28.67
N GLY A 358 16.30 -24.31 -28.31
CA GLY A 358 17.07 -25.28 -27.53
C GLY A 358 16.94 -25.08 -26.01
N TYR A 359 17.73 -25.85 -25.26
CA TYR A 359 17.67 -25.93 -23.79
C TYR A 359 17.64 -24.55 -23.12
N ALA A 360 16.64 -24.35 -22.26
CA ALA A 360 16.33 -23.12 -21.54
C ALA A 360 16.18 -21.87 -22.43
N GLY A 361 15.90 -22.05 -23.73
CA GLY A 361 15.79 -20.99 -24.73
C GLY A 361 17.12 -20.39 -25.20
N GLY A 362 18.25 -21.04 -24.90
CA GLY A 362 19.58 -20.72 -25.42
C GLY A 362 20.04 -19.28 -25.17
N ASP A 363 20.83 -18.73 -26.09
CA ASP A 363 21.47 -17.43 -25.95
C ASP A 363 20.49 -16.25 -25.86
N ALA A 364 19.31 -16.37 -26.47
CA ALA A 364 18.28 -15.35 -26.39
C ALA A 364 17.78 -15.15 -24.95
N VAL A 365 17.52 -16.25 -24.24
CA VAL A 365 17.08 -16.22 -22.85
C VAL A 365 18.25 -15.90 -21.91
N SER A 366 19.44 -16.49 -22.12
CA SER A 366 20.62 -16.21 -21.28
C SER A 366 21.00 -14.72 -21.29
N THR A 367 20.89 -14.05 -22.44
CA THR A 367 21.08 -12.60 -22.59
C THR A 367 20.09 -11.80 -21.75
N MET A 368 18.80 -12.13 -21.81
CA MET A 368 17.76 -11.47 -20.98
C MET A 368 18.02 -11.70 -19.49
N VAL A 369 18.34 -12.93 -19.07
CA VAL A 369 18.64 -13.27 -17.67
C VAL A 369 19.84 -12.50 -17.14
N LYS A 370 20.92 -12.36 -17.94
CA LYS A 370 22.09 -11.55 -17.58
C LYS A 370 21.72 -10.08 -17.36
N ALA A 371 20.93 -9.49 -18.24
CA ALA A 371 20.48 -8.10 -18.10
C ALA A 371 19.55 -7.92 -16.89
N PHE A 372 18.61 -8.83 -16.66
CA PHE A 372 17.76 -8.78 -15.46
C PHE A 372 18.58 -8.92 -14.17
N ARG A 373 19.64 -9.74 -14.17
CA ARG A 373 20.56 -9.84 -13.02
C ARG A 373 21.30 -8.53 -12.75
N GLU A 374 21.83 -7.87 -13.78
CA GLU A 374 22.49 -6.57 -13.61
C GLU A 374 21.54 -5.52 -13.01
N ARG A 375 20.31 -5.46 -13.50
CA ARG A 375 19.26 -4.55 -13.01
C ARG A 375 18.83 -4.86 -11.57
N ARG A 376 18.71 -6.15 -11.25
CA ARG A 376 18.50 -6.65 -9.88
C ARG A 376 19.64 -6.17 -8.97
N ASP A 377 20.88 -6.45 -9.34
CA ASP A 377 22.06 -6.17 -8.52
C ASP A 377 22.22 -4.66 -8.27
N PHE A 378 21.96 -3.83 -9.29
CA PHE A 378 21.86 -2.38 -9.15
C PHE A 378 20.82 -1.98 -8.09
N LEU A 379 19.54 -2.33 -8.29
CA LEU A 379 18.47 -1.91 -7.39
C LEU A 379 18.63 -2.47 -5.97
N VAL A 380 19.06 -3.72 -5.84
CA VAL A 380 19.32 -4.37 -4.54
C VAL A 380 20.37 -3.58 -3.76
N ASN A 381 21.48 -3.21 -4.40
CA ASN A 381 22.53 -2.43 -3.75
C ASN A 381 22.05 -1.00 -3.42
N SER A 382 21.38 -0.33 -4.37
CA SER A 382 20.84 1.02 -4.16
C SER A 382 19.79 1.10 -3.04
N PHE A 383 18.89 0.11 -2.92
CA PHE A 383 17.89 0.08 -1.84
C PHE A 383 18.46 -0.34 -0.49
N ARG A 384 19.54 -1.13 -0.44
CA ARG A 384 20.28 -1.45 0.81
C ARG A 384 20.87 -0.22 1.49
N GLU A 385 21.15 0.84 0.74
CA GLU A 385 21.66 2.13 1.28
C GLU A 385 20.57 3.00 1.92
N LEU A 386 19.28 2.70 1.72
CA LEU A 386 18.19 3.53 2.24
C LEU A 386 17.81 3.12 3.68
N GLU A 387 17.93 4.07 4.61
CA GLU A 387 17.62 3.87 6.03
C GLU A 387 16.17 3.38 6.24
N GLY A 388 16.03 2.17 6.80
CA GLY A 388 14.74 1.60 7.16
C GLY A 388 14.06 0.77 6.06
N VAL A 389 14.63 0.68 4.86
CA VAL A 389 14.17 -0.29 3.84
C VAL A 389 14.73 -1.67 4.19
N LYS A 390 13.90 -2.73 4.14
CA LYS A 390 14.40 -4.12 4.18
C LYS A 390 14.14 -4.83 2.86
N ILE A 391 15.03 -5.77 2.54
CA ILE A 391 15.07 -6.46 1.26
C ILE A 391 15.43 -7.93 1.46
N SER A 392 14.64 -8.82 0.86
CA SER A 392 15.10 -10.16 0.50
C SER A 392 15.65 -10.08 -0.92
N GLU A 393 16.87 -10.56 -1.16
CA GLU A 393 17.46 -10.54 -2.50
C GLU A 393 16.79 -11.63 -3.36
N PRO A 394 16.13 -11.28 -4.47
CA PRO A 394 15.38 -12.27 -5.25
C PRO A 394 16.33 -13.22 -5.97
N GLN A 395 15.99 -14.50 -5.94
CA GLN A 395 16.73 -15.58 -6.60
C GLN A 395 16.23 -15.84 -8.04
N GLY A 396 15.10 -15.24 -8.42
CA GLY A 396 14.56 -15.28 -9.79
C GLY A 396 13.40 -14.31 -10.00
N ALA A 397 12.62 -14.52 -11.06
CA ALA A 397 11.67 -13.57 -11.62
C ALA A 397 12.32 -12.20 -11.88
N PHE A 398 11.54 -11.12 -11.99
CA PHE A 398 12.07 -9.76 -12.18
C PHE A 398 11.40 -8.73 -11.26
N TYR A 399 11.22 -9.10 -10.00
CA TYR A 399 10.58 -8.27 -8.98
C TYR A 399 11.43 -8.11 -7.74
N LEU A 400 11.36 -6.90 -7.15
CA LEU A 400 11.71 -6.67 -5.76
C LEU A 400 10.44 -6.48 -4.94
N PHE A 401 10.40 -7.10 -3.77
CA PHE A 401 9.35 -6.91 -2.77
C PHE A 401 10.00 -6.32 -1.52
N LEU A 402 9.92 -4.99 -1.41
CA LEU A 402 10.69 -4.19 -0.46
C LEU A 402 9.82 -3.79 0.73
N ASP A 403 10.28 -4.07 1.94
CA ASP A 403 9.64 -3.63 3.18
C ASP A 403 9.94 -2.14 3.40
N PHE A 404 8.90 -1.32 3.27
CA PHE A 404 8.92 0.12 3.54
C PHE A 404 8.16 0.47 4.83
N SER A 405 7.81 -0.53 5.65
CA SER A 405 6.92 -0.35 6.81
C SER A 405 7.51 0.56 7.90
N SER A 406 8.81 0.84 7.88
CA SER A 406 9.48 1.85 8.71
C SER A 406 9.00 3.28 8.43
N TYR A 407 8.55 3.59 7.21
CA TYR A 407 8.04 4.91 6.84
C TYR A 407 6.57 5.13 7.25
N TYR A 408 5.85 4.09 7.66
CA TYR A 408 4.43 4.20 8.02
C TYR A 408 4.25 4.88 9.38
N GLY A 409 3.33 5.84 9.43
CA GLY A 409 3.15 6.82 10.50
C GLY A 409 3.59 8.24 10.09
N SER A 410 4.38 8.36 9.02
CA SER A 410 4.83 9.67 8.51
C SER A 410 3.67 10.52 8.02
N THR A 411 3.68 11.80 8.36
CA THR A 411 2.74 12.81 7.85
C THR A 411 3.49 13.74 6.89
N VAL A 412 2.91 13.99 5.72
CA VAL A 412 3.49 14.85 4.68
C VAL A 412 2.55 16.00 4.35
N ASP A 413 3.09 17.22 4.39
CA ASP A 413 2.35 18.44 4.07
C ASP A 413 1.78 18.38 2.64
N GLY A 414 0.48 18.65 2.51
CA GLY A 414 -0.23 18.60 1.23
C GLY A 414 -0.51 17.19 0.67
N PHE A 415 -0.24 16.11 1.42
CA PHE A 415 -0.63 14.74 1.05
C PHE A 415 -1.39 14.01 2.16
N GLY A 416 -0.99 14.19 3.42
CA GLY A 416 -1.58 13.54 4.59
C GLY A 416 -0.68 12.44 5.18
N VAL A 417 -1.28 11.47 5.85
CA VAL A 417 -0.58 10.38 6.55
C VAL A 417 -0.31 9.21 5.62
N ILE A 418 0.91 8.68 5.65
CA ILE A 418 1.30 7.41 5.04
C ILE A 418 1.14 6.33 6.12
N ASN A 419 0.17 5.43 5.97
CA ASN A 419 -0.23 4.44 6.98
C ASN A 419 -0.13 2.97 6.54
N GLY A 420 0.17 2.72 5.26
CA GLY A 420 0.28 1.39 4.65
C GLY A 420 0.79 1.48 3.21
N SER A 421 1.00 0.33 2.56
CA SER A 421 1.61 0.24 1.23
C SER A 421 0.86 1.02 0.15
N GLU A 422 -0.49 1.00 0.15
CA GLU A 422 -1.31 1.79 -0.80
C GLU A 422 -1.06 3.29 -0.68
N SER A 423 -1.06 3.81 0.55
CA SER A 423 -0.81 5.23 0.82
C SER A 423 0.59 5.66 0.39
N LEU A 424 1.59 4.78 0.52
CA LEU A 424 2.97 5.05 0.09
C LEU A 424 3.11 4.95 -1.43
N CYS A 425 2.50 3.97 -2.09
CA CYS A 425 2.47 3.91 -3.57
C CYS A 425 1.81 5.14 -4.17
N ARG A 426 0.68 5.61 -3.60
CA ARG A 426 0.04 6.86 -4.04
C ARG A 426 0.95 8.07 -3.82
N PHE A 427 1.67 8.15 -2.70
CA PHE A 427 2.64 9.21 -2.44
C PHE A 427 3.79 9.21 -3.47
N LEU A 428 4.35 8.03 -3.77
CA LEU A 428 5.43 7.86 -4.76
C LEU A 428 4.96 8.12 -6.19
N LEU A 429 3.68 7.89 -6.51
CA LEU A 429 3.08 8.31 -7.77
C LEU A 429 2.90 9.83 -7.83
N ASP A 430 2.30 10.44 -6.82
CA ASP A 430 1.94 11.88 -6.82
C ASP A 430 3.16 12.81 -6.70
N LYS A 431 4.19 12.41 -5.93
CA LYS A 431 5.41 13.22 -5.69
C LYS A 431 6.64 12.69 -6.40
N GLY A 432 6.79 11.37 -6.46
CA GLY A 432 7.91 10.72 -7.15
C GLY A 432 7.67 10.51 -8.64
N LEU A 433 6.43 10.60 -9.15
CA LEU A 433 6.08 10.21 -10.52
C LEU A 433 6.58 8.79 -10.88
N VAL A 434 6.47 7.85 -9.92
CA VAL A 434 6.77 6.43 -10.12
C VAL A 434 5.57 5.57 -9.72
N ALA A 435 5.04 4.80 -10.67
CA ALA A 435 3.94 3.86 -10.45
C ALA A 435 4.46 2.50 -9.98
N LEU A 436 4.16 2.16 -8.72
CA LEU A 436 4.52 0.90 -8.04
C LEU A 436 3.26 0.18 -7.55
N VAL A 437 3.33 -1.13 -7.25
CA VAL A 437 2.15 -1.88 -6.76
C VAL A 437 2.24 -2.10 -5.24
N PRO A 438 1.21 -1.73 -4.45
CA PRO A 438 1.22 -1.91 -3.00
C PRO A 438 1.22 -3.39 -2.61
N GLY A 439 1.93 -3.70 -1.52
CA GLY A 439 2.08 -5.06 -0.99
C GLY A 439 0.77 -5.70 -0.55
N ASP A 440 -0.22 -4.91 -0.14
CA ASP A 440 -1.54 -5.41 0.28
C ASP A 440 -2.31 -6.11 -0.86
N ALA A 441 -2.03 -5.75 -2.12
CA ALA A 441 -2.53 -6.45 -3.32
C ALA A 441 -2.03 -7.91 -3.42
N PHE A 442 -0.92 -8.22 -2.74
CA PHE A 442 -0.27 -9.53 -2.70
C PHE A 442 -0.41 -10.19 -1.32
N GLY A 443 -1.17 -9.60 -0.40
CA GLY A 443 -1.42 -10.14 0.94
C GLY A 443 -0.43 -9.72 2.03
N ASP A 444 0.49 -8.78 1.76
CA ASP A 444 1.45 -8.27 2.76
C ASP A 444 1.61 -6.74 2.64
N ASP A 445 0.87 -5.99 3.45
CA ASP A 445 0.87 -4.53 3.46
C ASP A 445 2.17 -3.90 4.00
N SER A 446 3.17 -4.68 4.47
CA SER A 446 4.47 -4.13 4.88
C SER A 446 5.33 -3.67 3.70
N CYS A 447 5.04 -4.19 2.50
CA CYS A 447 5.94 -4.15 1.36
C CYS A 447 5.37 -3.37 0.16
N ILE A 448 6.23 -3.12 -0.84
CA ILE A 448 5.85 -2.62 -2.18
C ILE A 448 6.56 -3.48 -3.23
N ARG A 449 5.85 -3.83 -4.32
CA ARG A 449 6.45 -4.52 -5.47
C ARG A 449 6.97 -3.51 -6.49
N ILE A 450 8.23 -3.68 -6.88
CA ILE A 450 8.88 -3.00 -8.00
C ILE A 450 9.21 -4.04 -9.08
N SER A 451 8.75 -3.83 -10.31
CA SER A 451 9.24 -4.58 -11.49
C SER A 451 10.55 -3.96 -11.99
N TYR A 452 11.56 -4.79 -12.28
CA TYR A 452 12.83 -4.35 -12.87
C TYR A 452 13.05 -4.87 -14.30
N ALA A 453 11.97 -5.25 -14.96
CA ALA A 453 11.91 -5.55 -16.39
C ALA A 453 11.83 -4.26 -17.24
N GLU A 454 12.72 -3.30 -16.95
CA GLU A 454 12.82 -1.98 -17.58
C GLU A 454 14.30 -1.62 -17.76
N SER A 455 14.59 -0.62 -18.60
CA SER A 455 15.98 -0.24 -18.89
C SER A 455 16.74 0.26 -17.65
N LEU A 456 18.05 0.01 -17.58
CA LEU A 456 18.85 0.37 -16.40
C LEU A 456 18.81 1.87 -16.10
N ASP A 457 18.74 2.73 -17.12
CA ASP A 457 18.59 4.18 -16.96
C ASP A 457 17.23 4.58 -16.39
N THR A 458 16.15 3.92 -16.83
CA THR A 458 14.80 4.09 -16.26
C THR A 458 14.78 3.66 -14.79
N LEU A 459 15.48 2.57 -14.45
CA LEU A 459 15.59 2.09 -13.07
C LEU A 459 16.43 3.01 -12.18
N ARG A 460 17.53 3.60 -12.70
CA ARG A 460 18.30 4.65 -12.03
C ARG A 460 17.43 5.87 -11.74
N ALA A 461 16.74 6.39 -12.76
CA ALA A 461 15.84 7.52 -12.62
C ALA A 461 14.67 7.24 -11.64
N ALA A 462 14.14 6.01 -11.63
CA ALA A 462 13.12 5.61 -10.67
C ALA A 462 13.65 5.56 -9.23
N PHE A 463 14.83 4.98 -9.02
CA PHE A 463 15.47 4.94 -7.71
C PHE A 463 15.75 6.35 -7.18
N ASP A 464 16.30 7.25 -8.00
CA ASP A 464 16.57 8.64 -7.59
C ASP A 464 15.29 9.40 -7.22
N ARG A 465 14.20 9.22 -7.99
CA ARG A 465 12.89 9.80 -7.67
C ARG A 465 12.28 9.23 -6.39
N ILE A 466 12.40 7.91 -6.16
CA ILE A 466 11.94 7.26 -4.92
C ILE A 466 12.76 7.77 -3.73
N LYS A 467 14.10 7.78 -3.82
CA LYS A 467 15.01 8.31 -2.80
C LYS A 467 14.71 9.77 -2.48
N GLY A 468 14.52 10.61 -3.51
CA GLY A 468 14.12 12.01 -3.36
C GLY A 468 12.80 12.20 -2.62
N ALA A 469 11.78 11.40 -2.95
CA ALA A 469 10.50 11.42 -2.23
C ALA A 469 10.64 10.94 -0.78
N LEU A 470 11.39 9.86 -0.54
CA LEU A 470 11.60 9.29 0.80
C LEU A 470 12.44 10.20 1.73
N ILE A 471 13.31 11.07 1.21
CA ILE A 471 14.03 12.08 2.04
C ILE A 471 13.06 13.04 2.76
N SER A 472 11.87 13.30 2.20
CA SER A 472 10.84 14.09 2.88
C SER A 472 10.16 13.36 4.04
N LEU A 473 10.29 12.03 4.09
CA LEU A 473 9.79 11.19 5.16
C LEU A 473 10.89 10.96 6.19
N LYS A 474 10.55 11.08 7.47
CA LYS A 474 11.41 10.54 8.53
C LYS A 474 11.04 9.07 8.70
N PRO A 475 12.00 8.12 8.69
CA PRO A 475 11.72 6.77 9.17
C PRO A 475 11.09 6.90 10.55
N THR A 476 9.88 6.38 10.70
CA THR A 476 9.24 6.32 12.01
C THR A 476 10.03 5.29 12.80
N ILE A 477 10.74 5.74 13.84
CA ILE A 477 11.45 4.85 14.77
C ILE A 477 10.36 4.05 15.50
N LYS A 478 9.97 2.94 14.88
CA LYS A 478 9.03 1.96 15.43
C LYS A 478 9.74 1.28 16.59
N THR A 479 9.51 1.78 17.79
CA THR A 479 9.72 1.06 19.06
C THR A 479 8.70 -0.07 19.16
N ASN A 480 8.76 -1.01 18.21
CA ASN A 480 7.94 -2.21 18.20
C ASN A 480 8.42 -3.11 19.33
N VAL A 481 7.54 -3.33 20.31
CA VAL A 481 7.75 -4.29 21.40
C VAL A 481 7.89 -5.71 20.83
N PRO A 482 9.01 -6.43 21.05
CA PRO A 482 9.14 -7.83 20.70
C PRO A 482 8.72 -8.72 21.88
N ALA A 483 7.94 -9.77 21.61
CA ALA A 483 7.41 -10.68 22.62
C ALA A 483 8.37 -11.85 22.93
N LYS A 484 9.50 -11.60 23.61
CA LYS A 484 10.31 -12.64 24.27
C LYS A 484 10.93 -12.14 25.59
N THR A 485 10.84 -12.95 26.63
CA THR A 485 11.34 -12.68 27.99
C THR A 485 12.87 -12.86 28.07
N GLY A 486 13.58 -12.00 28.84
CA GLY A 486 14.89 -12.36 29.40
C GLY A 486 16.16 -11.63 28.92
N GLN A 487 16.10 -10.37 28.47
CA GLN A 487 17.30 -9.56 28.21
C GLN A 487 17.26 -8.20 28.92
N LYS A 488 18.24 -7.93 29.80
CA LYS A 488 18.31 -6.79 30.73
C LYS A 488 18.79 -5.48 30.08
N PHE A 489 18.52 -4.34 30.73
CA PHE A 489 18.91 -3.00 30.29
C PHE A 489 20.36 -2.60 30.67
N CYS A 490 20.97 -1.75 29.83
CA CYS A 490 22.19 -0.99 30.12
C CYS A 490 21.86 0.52 30.24
N VAL A 491 22.66 1.27 30.98
CA VAL A 491 22.40 2.67 31.35
C VAL A 491 23.29 3.61 30.54
N LEU A 492 22.77 4.71 29.95
CA LEU A 492 23.66 5.77 29.42
C LEU A 492 23.02 7.17 29.45
N GLU A 493 23.84 8.21 29.63
CA GLU A 493 23.42 9.54 30.09
C GLU A 493 22.30 10.25 29.29
N PHE A 494 21.40 10.87 30.06
CA PHE A 494 20.46 11.92 29.67
C PHE A 494 19.98 12.63 30.95
N GLY A 495 19.77 13.95 30.90
CA GLY A 495 19.45 14.74 32.09
C GLY A 495 17.96 14.85 32.41
N ALA A 496 17.58 14.51 33.64
CA ALA A 496 16.30 14.86 34.25
C ALA A 496 16.52 16.02 35.24
N ILE A 497 15.60 17.00 35.30
CA ILE A 497 15.63 18.05 36.32
C ILE A 497 14.50 17.84 37.33
N ILE A 498 14.87 17.90 38.61
CA ILE A 498 13.95 17.96 39.76
C ILE A 498 13.57 19.43 39.98
N VAL A 499 12.27 19.72 40.11
CA VAL A 499 11.77 21.11 40.28
C VAL A 499 11.12 21.27 41.66
N CYS A 500 11.52 22.30 42.41
CA CYS A 500 10.95 22.67 43.71
C CYS A 500 10.78 24.21 43.84
N PRO A 501 9.92 24.72 44.74
CA PRO A 501 8.94 25.74 44.33
C PRO A 501 9.43 27.20 44.15
N LYS A 502 10.69 27.52 44.46
CA LYS A 502 11.18 28.92 44.46
C LYS A 502 12.49 29.18 43.70
N LYS A 503 13.16 28.15 43.18
CA LYS A 503 14.31 28.29 42.25
C LYS A 503 14.54 26.98 41.50
N LEU A 504 14.84 27.05 40.20
CA LEU A 504 15.34 25.90 39.44
C LEU A 504 16.78 25.60 39.87
N VAL A 505 16.98 24.43 40.49
CA VAL A 505 18.30 23.94 40.91
C VAL A 505 18.47 22.55 40.31
N GLU A 506 19.56 22.36 39.57
CA GLU A 506 19.99 21.08 39.03
C GLU A 506 20.68 20.30 40.15
N LEU A 507 20.18 19.11 40.50
CA LEU A 507 20.71 18.30 41.60
C LEU A 507 21.75 17.30 41.09
N GLU A 508 21.37 16.42 40.16
CA GLU A 508 22.26 15.55 39.36
C GLU A 508 21.58 15.22 38.01
N SER A 509 22.28 14.58 37.07
CA SER A 509 21.80 14.31 35.69
C SER A 509 22.08 12.86 35.23
N TYR A 510 21.07 11.99 35.31
CA TYR A 510 21.03 10.59 34.81
C TYR A 510 19.57 10.18 34.51
N CYS A 511 19.18 9.28 33.58
CA CYS A 511 19.85 8.58 32.46
C CYS A 511 18.82 8.09 31.41
N THR A 512 19.23 7.73 30.18
CA THR A 512 18.41 6.93 29.24
C THR A 512 18.65 5.42 29.42
N LEU A 513 17.57 4.65 29.43
CA LEU A 513 17.58 3.19 29.44
C LEU A 513 17.72 2.66 28.00
N ILE A 514 18.79 1.92 27.72
CA ILE A 514 19.10 1.36 26.39
C ILE A 514 19.06 -0.18 26.49
N ARG A 515 18.36 -0.85 25.56
CA ARG A 515 18.37 -2.33 25.51
C ARG A 515 19.57 -2.78 24.69
N PRO A 516 20.26 -3.89 25.03
CA PRO A 516 21.42 -4.37 24.28
C PRO A 516 21.18 -4.57 22.77
N HIS A 517 19.97 -4.89 22.31
CA HIS A 517 19.68 -5.00 20.87
C HIS A 517 19.68 -3.65 20.12
N ASP A 518 19.53 -2.53 20.85
CA ASP A 518 19.60 -1.16 20.30
C ASP A 518 21.06 -0.74 19.99
N LEU A 519 22.05 -1.61 20.25
CA LEU A 519 23.45 -1.41 19.81
C LEU A 519 23.63 -1.58 18.29
N SER A 520 22.71 -2.28 17.63
CA SER A 520 22.76 -2.54 16.18
C SER A 520 22.57 -1.27 15.34
N ILE A 521 21.86 -0.28 15.87
CA ILE A 521 21.60 1.05 15.26
C ILE A 521 22.63 2.14 15.65
N VAL A 522 23.61 1.82 16.50
CA VAL A 522 24.74 2.71 16.81
C VAL A 522 25.87 2.46 15.80
N PRO A 523 26.25 3.46 14.96
CA PRO A 523 27.26 3.28 13.92
C PRO A 523 28.65 3.05 14.52
N VAL A 524 29.43 2.16 13.88
CA VAL A 524 30.77 1.73 14.34
C VAL A 524 31.81 2.88 14.35
N ARG A 525 31.56 3.97 13.61
CA ARG A 525 32.28 5.24 13.70
C ARG A 525 31.29 6.39 13.58
N SER A 526 31.33 7.35 14.51
CA SER A 526 30.50 8.56 14.39
C SER A 526 31.11 9.52 13.36
N GLY A 527 30.47 9.68 12.20
CA GLY A 527 30.88 10.67 11.18
C GLY A 527 30.70 12.14 11.59
N ARG A 528 30.31 12.39 12.85
CA ARG A 528 30.16 13.71 13.48
C ARG A 528 30.62 13.57 14.93
N THR A 529 31.39 14.54 15.42
CA THR A 529 32.00 14.51 16.76
C THR A 529 30.94 14.54 17.88
N GLN A 530 31.14 13.72 18.92
CA GLN A 530 30.32 13.61 20.14
C GLN A 530 28.91 12.98 20.02
N GLY A 531 28.83 11.75 19.47
CA GLY A 531 27.66 10.88 19.62
C GLY A 531 27.87 9.75 20.65
N ILE A 532 26.79 9.10 21.08
CA ILE A 532 26.84 7.88 21.93
C ILE A 532 27.58 6.76 21.16
N THR A 533 28.61 6.15 21.77
CA THR A 533 29.41 5.08 21.15
C THR A 533 29.20 3.72 21.84
N ARG A 534 29.57 2.63 21.16
CA ARG A 534 29.49 1.27 21.72
C ARG A 534 30.43 1.09 22.91
N GLU A 535 31.60 1.74 22.88
CA GLU A 535 32.60 1.75 23.95
C GLU A 535 32.15 2.55 25.18
N ALA A 536 31.19 3.48 25.03
CA ALA A 536 30.55 4.13 26.17
C ALA A 536 29.53 3.20 26.82
N ILE A 537 28.70 2.51 26.01
CA ILE A 537 27.68 1.57 26.50
C ILE A 537 28.33 0.38 27.22
N ALA A 538 29.45 -0.15 26.69
CA ALA A 538 30.18 -1.26 27.31
C ALA A 538 30.89 -0.91 28.64
N ARG A 539 31.03 0.37 28.98
CA ARG A 539 31.65 0.86 30.23
C ARG A 539 30.65 1.41 31.25
N SER A 540 29.36 1.40 30.92
CA SER A 540 28.32 1.92 31.80
C SER A 540 27.80 0.85 32.77
N PRO A 541 27.34 1.23 33.98
CA PRO A 541 26.79 0.29 34.94
C PRO A 541 25.51 -0.37 34.42
N SER A 542 25.20 -1.55 34.95
CA SER A 542 23.90 -2.19 34.71
C SER A 542 22.78 -1.42 35.45
N PHE A 543 21.53 -1.57 35.01
CA PHE A 543 20.42 -0.92 35.71
C PHE A 543 20.30 -1.39 37.17
N ASP A 544 20.58 -2.67 37.45
CA ASP A 544 20.52 -3.25 38.80
C ASP A 544 21.54 -2.62 39.77
N GLU A 545 22.68 -2.11 39.27
CA GLU A 545 23.72 -1.43 40.06
C GLU A 545 23.35 -0.01 40.47
N VAL A 546 22.45 0.66 39.74
CA VAL A 546 22.08 2.07 39.97
C VAL A 546 20.63 2.28 40.38
N ALA A 547 19.82 1.21 40.43
CA ALA A 547 18.39 1.28 40.69
C ALA A 547 18.04 2.00 42.01
N ASP A 548 18.78 1.75 43.10
CA ASP A 548 18.52 2.40 44.40
C ASP A 548 18.81 3.91 44.34
N LYS A 549 19.93 4.30 43.73
CA LYS A 549 20.26 5.72 43.50
C LYS A 549 19.16 6.41 42.66
N ILE A 550 18.67 5.74 41.62
CA ILE A 550 17.57 6.27 40.80
C ILE A 550 16.27 6.38 41.61
N PHE A 551 15.98 5.45 42.50
CA PHE A 551 14.81 5.48 43.37
C PHE A 551 14.86 6.69 44.32
N ASP A 552 15.94 6.85 45.09
CA ASP A 552 16.12 7.94 46.07
C ASP A 552 16.11 9.35 45.44
N MET A 553 16.56 9.45 44.18
CA MET A 553 16.51 10.70 43.42
C MET A 553 15.11 11.04 42.93
N LEU A 554 14.29 10.05 42.56
CA LEU A 554 13.03 10.28 41.85
C LEU A 554 11.78 10.16 42.71
N ASP A 555 11.76 9.28 43.71
CA ASP A 555 10.56 9.02 44.50
C ASP A 555 10.14 10.27 45.30
N GLY A 556 8.83 10.56 45.28
CA GLY A 556 8.26 11.73 45.96
C GLY A 556 8.61 13.10 45.36
N ARG A 557 9.25 13.18 44.18
CA ARG A 557 9.70 14.46 43.57
C ARG A 557 8.93 14.85 42.31
N ILE A 558 8.98 16.13 41.93
CA ILE A 558 8.45 16.59 40.63
C ILE A 558 9.46 16.28 39.53
N TRP A 559 9.04 15.53 38.52
CA TRP A 559 9.88 15.16 37.38
C TRP A 559 9.63 16.12 36.21
N ALA A 560 10.69 16.74 35.66
CA ALA A 560 10.60 17.60 34.49
C ALA A 560 11.51 17.11 33.35
N GLY A 561 10.96 17.03 32.13
CA GLY A 561 11.68 16.51 30.97
C GLY A 561 10.92 16.63 29.65
N HIS A 562 11.62 16.36 28.54
CA HIS A 562 11.12 16.50 27.18
C HIS A 562 10.43 15.21 26.71
N ASN A 563 9.10 15.24 26.50
CA ASN A 563 8.26 14.04 26.31
C ASN A 563 8.25 13.07 27.51
N ILE A 564 8.55 13.55 28.72
CA ILE A 564 8.71 12.72 29.92
C ILE A 564 7.48 11.86 30.22
N GLN A 565 6.27 12.39 29.95
CA GLN A 565 5.00 11.68 30.11
C GLN A 565 4.82 10.51 29.12
N ARG A 566 5.47 10.57 27.95
CA ARG A 566 5.28 9.63 26.85
C ARG A 566 6.34 8.53 26.78
N PHE A 567 7.58 8.84 27.18
CA PHE A 567 8.69 7.89 27.05
C PHE A 567 9.34 7.57 28.40
N ASP A 568 9.82 8.58 29.13
CA ASP A 568 10.74 8.34 30.25
C ASP A 568 10.03 7.71 31.45
N CYS A 569 8.83 8.18 31.81
CA CYS A 569 8.02 7.56 32.87
C CYS A 569 7.70 6.08 32.58
N VAL A 570 7.43 5.74 31.31
CA VAL A 570 7.15 4.36 30.89
C VAL A 570 8.41 3.50 31.02
N ARG A 571 9.54 3.99 30.52
CA ARG A 571 10.83 3.29 30.55
C ARG A 571 11.35 3.07 31.96
N ILE A 572 11.30 4.10 32.81
CA ILE A 572 11.68 4.00 34.23
C ILE A 572 10.87 2.89 34.89
N LYS A 573 9.54 2.90 34.71
CA LYS A 573 8.69 1.85 35.26
C LYS A 573 9.05 0.46 34.73
N GLU A 574 9.21 0.29 33.40
CA GLU A 574 9.62 -0.99 32.80
C GLU A 574 10.95 -1.53 33.36
N ALA A 575 11.92 -0.66 33.64
CA ALA A 575 13.22 -1.08 34.16
C ALA A 575 13.14 -1.52 35.64
N PHE A 576 12.42 -0.78 36.49
CA PHE A 576 12.16 -1.19 37.87
C PHE A 576 11.34 -2.50 37.94
N ASP A 577 10.29 -2.62 37.12
CA ASP A 577 9.49 -3.84 36.99
C ASP A 577 10.36 -5.05 36.59
N GLN A 578 11.30 -4.89 35.63
CA GLN A 578 12.23 -5.95 35.21
C GLN A 578 13.33 -6.27 36.25
N ALA A 579 13.70 -5.30 37.09
CA ALA A 579 14.60 -5.52 38.22
C ALA A 579 13.91 -6.19 39.42
N ASN A 580 12.59 -6.46 39.35
CA ASN A 580 11.74 -6.86 40.47
C ASN A 580 11.80 -5.88 41.66
N ARG A 581 11.92 -4.58 41.38
CA ARG A 581 11.98 -3.49 42.39
C ARG A 581 10.77 -2.57 42.27
N PRO A 582 10.30 -1.94 43.37
CA PRO A 582 9.24 -0.94 43.29
C PRO A 582 9.71 0.27 42.47
N SER A 583 8.90 0.72 41.51
CA SER A 583 9.20 1.91 40.71
C SER A 583 8.97 3.21 41.50
N PRO A 584 9.84 4.23 41.40
CA PRO A 584 9.65 5.51 42.07
C PRO A 584 8.42 6.25 41.52
N ARG A 585 7.75 7.02 42.37
CA ARG A 585 6.49 7.75 42.09
C ARG A 585 6.73 9.26 42.08
N PRO A 586 6.43 9.97 40.99
CA PRO A 586 6.51 11.43 40.97
C PRO A 586 5.42 12.07 41.84
N ALA A 587 5.77 13.11 42.59
CA ALA A 587 4.81 14.03 43.22
C ALA A 587 4.17 14.99 42.19
N GLY A 588 4.72 15.09 40.99
CA GLY A 588 4.18 15.85 39.87
C GLY A 588 5.01 15.65 38.60
N ILE A 589 4.46 15.96 37.43
CA ILE A 589 5.16 15.77 36.14
C ILE A 589 5.01 17.01 35.25
N ILE A 590 6.12 17.54 34.78
CA ILE A 590 6.20 18.69 33.86
C ILE A 590 6.75 18.22 32.51
N ASP A 591 5.87 18.03 31.53
CA ASP A 591 6.29 17.82 30.14
C ASP A 591 6.69 19.18 29.53
N SER A 592 8.00 19.37 29.39
CA SER A 592 8.54 20.66 28.98
C SER A 592 8.22 21.01 27.53
N LEU A 593 8.12 20.01 26.63
CA LEU A 593 7.71 20.23 25.25
C LEU A 593 6.26 20.70 25.18
N ARG A 594 5.38 20.09 25.97
CA ARG A 594 3.97 20.50 26.06
C ARG A 594 3.83 21.91 26.61
N VAL A 595 4.53 22.25 27.70
CA VAL A 595 4.51 23.61 28.29
C VAL A 595 4.95 24.66 27.27
N LEU A 596 6.09 24.43 26.59
CA LEU A 596 6.63 25.37 25.61
C LEU A 596 5.68 25.53 24.41
N THR A 597 5.16 24.41 23.90
CA THR A 597 4.23 24.40 22.75
C THR A 597 2.91 25.11 23.08
N GLN A 598 2.33 24.87 24.26
CA GLN A 598 1.02 25.42 24.64
C GLN A 598 1.09 26.89 25.09
N LYS A 599 2.12 27.30 25.85
CA LYS A 599 2.23 28.68 26.36
C LYS A 599 2.90 29.65 25.37
N PHE A 600 3.93 29.22 24.64
CA PHE A 600 4.67 30.11 23.74
C PHE A 600 4.32 29.93 22.26
N GLY A 601 3.88 28.74 21.83
CA GLY A 601 3.67 28.42 20.42
C GLY A 601 2.71 29.35 19.66
N ARG A 602 1.70 29.94 20.32
CA ARG A 602 0.76 30.90 19.68
C ARG A 602 1.18 32.38 19.78
N ARG A 603 2.09 32.76 20.68
CA ARG A 603 2.54 34.16 20.86
C ARG A 603 3.95 34.44 20.35
N ALA A 604 4.80 33.42 20.24
CA ALA A 604 6.20 33.52 19.79
C ALA A 604 6.43 32.89 18.39
N GLY A 605 5.47 33.05 17.46
CA GLY A 605 5.70 32.84 16.02
C GLY A 605 6.26 31.47 15.58
N ASN A 606 5.89 30.36 16.22
CA ASN A 606 6.43 29.02 15.95
C ASN A 606 7.97 28.91 16.10
N MET A 607 8.60 29.69 16.98
CA MET A 607 10.03 29.54 17.30
C MET A 607 10.34 28.11 17.76
N LYS A 608 11.28 27.46 17.05
CA LYS A 608 11.79 26.13 17.41
C LYS A 608 12.77 26.26 18.59
N MET A 609 13.07 25.17 19.28
CA MET A 609 14.02 25.19 20.42
C MET A 609 15.37 25.84 20.08
N ALA A 610 15.94 25.50 18.92
CA ALA A 610 17.15 26.14 18.41
C ALA A 610 17.03 27.67 18.28
N THR A 611 15.85 28.19 17.93
CA THR A 611 15.60 29.65 17.82
C THR A 611 15.49 30.32 19.19
N LEU A 612 14.98 29.63 20.20
CA LEU A 612 14.99 30.14 21.59
C LEU A 612 16.39 30.06 22.21
N ALA A 613 17.16 29.01 21.92
CA ALA A 613 18.54 28.87 22.34
C ALA A 613 19.42 30.00 21.77
N ASP A 614 19.28 30.28 20.47
CA ASP A 614 19.95 31.40 19.80
C ASP A 614 19.52 32.76 20.39
N TYR A 615 18.22 32.96 20.65
CA TYR A 615 17.69 34.17 21.28
C TYR A 615 18.25 34.44 22.69
N PHE A 616 18.43 33.39 23.51
CA PHE A 616 19.04 33.51 24.84
C PHE A 616 20.58 33.48 24.82
N GLY A 617 21.22 33.40 23.64
CA GLY A 617 22.68 33.37 23.50
C GLY A 617 23.32 32.05 23.96
N LEU A 618 22.55 30.96 24.05
CA LEU A 618 22.98 29.66 24.57
C LEU A 618 23.73 28.80 23.55
N GLY A 619 23.70 29.18 22.27
CA GLY A 619 24.43 28.52 21.17
C GLY A 619 23.55 27.90 20.09
N GLN A 620 24.20 27.27 19.11
CA GLN A 620 23.57 26.66 17.94
C GLN A 620 23.38 25.15 18.15
N GLN A 621 22.13 24.68 18.01
CA GLN A 621 21.73 23.30 18.34
C GLN A 621 22.23 22.29 17.29
N LYS A 622 23.09 21.35 17.69
CA LYS A 622 23.76 20.37 16.82
C LYS A 622 23.09 18.99 16.94
N HIS A 623 21.82 18.95 16.51
CA HIS A 623 20.91 17.80 16.53
C HIS A 623 21.45 16.47 17.10
N ARG A 624 21.06 16.19 18.35
CA ARG A 624 21.33 14.96 19.14
C ARG A 624 22.75 14.85 19.75
N SER A 625 23.38 15.96 20.10
CA SER A 625 24.48 15.94 21.08
C SER A 625 23.94 15.94 22.52
N LEU A 626 24.78 15.61 23.51
CA LEU A 626 24.45 15.78 24.93
C LEU A 626 24.30 17.29 25.30
N GLU A 627 25.04 18.16 24.61
CA GLU A 627 24.96 19.62 24.77
C GLU A 627 23.56 20.16 24.40
N ASP A 628 22.91 19.62 23.36
CA ASP A 628 21.56 20.03 22.95
C ASP A 628 20.53 19.84 24.07
N VAL A 629 20.66 18.78 24.88
CA VAL A 629 19.75 18.46 25.98
C VAL A 629 19.89 19.48 27.09
N ARG A 630 21.13 19.74 27.53
CA ARG A 630 21.44 20.76 28.52
C ARG A 630 20.99 22.14 28.06
N MET A 631 21.21 22.46 26.79
CA MET A 631 20.77 23.72 26.19
C MET A 631 19.24 23.88 26.16
N ASN A 632 18.48 22.82 25.86
CA ASN A 632 17.01 22.87 25.99
C ASN A 632 16.56 23.16 27.43
N LEU A 633 17.28 22.66 28.42
CA LEU A 633 17.00 22.89 29.85
C LEU A 633 17.40 24.31 30.29
N GLU A 634 18.49 24.88 29.76
CA GLU A 634 18.80 26.31 29.94
C GLU A 634 17.77 27.23 29.28
N VAL A 635 17.32 26.92 28.05
CA VAL A 635 16.18 27.62 27.42
C VAL A 635 14.96 27.62 28.34
N LEU A 636 14.67 26.49 28.99
CA LEU A 636 13.60 26.39 29.99
C LEU A 636 13.86 27.21 31.25
N LYS A 637 15.10 27.28 31.77
CA LYS A 637 15.46 28.14 32.92
C LYS A 637 15.26 29.63 32.57
N HIS A 638 15.67 30.06 31.37
CA HIS A 638 15.44 31.43 30.90
C HIS A 638 13.96 31.73 30.65
N CYS A 639 13.21 30.85 29.96
CA CYS A 639 11.76 30.98 29.80
C CYS A 639 11.01 30.96 31.15
N ALA A 640 11.43 30.13 32.10
CA ALA A 640 10.83 30.05 33.43
C ALA A 640 11.07 31.33 34.23
N THR A 641 12.23 31.97 34.08
CA THR A 641 12.52 33.27 34.72
C THR A 641 11.56 34.36 34.20
N VAL A 642 11.24 34.36 32.90
CA VAL A 642 10.21 35.24 32.33
C VAL A 642 8.81 34.90 32.87
N LEU A 643 8.46 33.61 32.99
CA LEU A 643 7.16 33.18 33.55
C LEU A 643 6.99 33.47 35.05
N LEU A 644 8.09 33.45 35.83
CA LEU A 644 8.11 33.81 37.25
C LEU A 644 7.97 35.32 37.49
N LEU A 645 8.33 36.16 36.50
CA LEU A 645 8.09 37.60 36.55
C LEU A 645 6.64 37.97 36.16
N GLU A 646 5.95 37.15 35.37
CA GLU A 646 4.55 37.38 34.98
C GLU A 646 3.51 36.74 35.92
N SER A 647 3.90 35.85 36.85
CA SER A 647 2.92 35.29 37.80
C SER A 647 3.52 34.82 39.12
N SER A 648 3.05 35.43 40.20
CA SER A 648 2.94 34.78 41.51
C SER A 648 2.22 33.44 41.35
N LEU A 649 2.88 32.34 41.73
CA LEU A 649 2.29 31.00 41.74
C LEU A 649 1.01 31.02 42.60
N PRO A 650 -0.19 30.79 42.02
CA PRO A 650 -1.40 30.66 42.82
C PRO A 650 -1.30 29.41 43.69
N ALA A 651 -1.69 29.50 44.96
CA ALA A 651 -1.76 28.34 45.87
C ALA A 651 -2.65 27.20 45.33
N ASN A 652 -3.50 27.51 44.35
CA ASN A 652 -4.45 26.62 43.69
C ASN A 652 -3.79 25.54 42.81
N VAL A 653 -2.49 25.65 42.49
CA VAL A 653 -1.74 24.61 41.74
C VAL A 653 -1.56 23.31 42.54
N VAL A 654 -1.77 23.35 43.86
CA VAL A 654 -1.61 22.19 44.76
C VAL A 654 -2.94 21.46 45.02
N ASN A 655 -4.10 22.05 44.73
CA ASN A 655 -5.37 21.64 45.37
C ASN A 655 -6.59 21.46 44.44
N GLU A 656 -6.41 21.37 43.12
CA GLU A 656 -7.45 20.75 42.28
C GLU A 656 -7.18 19.25 42.13
N GLN A 657 -8.21 18.44 42.39
CA GLN A 657 -8.14 16.98 42.37
C GLN A 657 -7.71 16.49 40.98
N TRP A 658 -6.56 15.82 40.90
CA TRP A 658 -6.11 15.13 39.69
C TRP A 658 -7.01 13.92 39.41
N HIS A 659 -8.15 14.16 38.78
CA HIS A 659 -9.03 13.09 38.30
C HIS A 659 -8.31 12.23 37.26
N ASN A 660 -8.18 10.94 37.57
CA ASN A 660 -7.76 9.90 36.63
C ASN A 660 -8.74 9.80 35.45
N ASN A 661 -8.51 10.58 34.39
CA ASN A 661 -9.09 10.32 33.07
C ASN A 661 -8.09 9.57 32.19
N SER A 662 -7.74 8.37 32.64
CA SER A 662 -6.98 7.37 31.87
C SER A 662 -7.88 6.64 30.86
N THR A 663 -8.58 7.36 29.98
CA THR A 663 -9.17 6.77 28.76
C THR A 663 -8.18 6.80 27.61
N VAL A 664 -7.15 5.96 27.73
CA VAL A 664 -6.39 5.48 26.57
C VAL A 664 -7.37 4.68 25.72
N THR A 665 -7.80 5.25 24.58
CA THR A 665 -8.69 4.55 23.64
C THR A 665 -7.88 3.63 22.74
N THR A 666 -7.39 2.51 23.29
CA THR A 666 -6.87 1.40 22.50
C THR A 666 -8.04 0.70 21.80
N ARG A 667 -8.10 0.78 20.47
CA ARG A 667 -8.98 -0.10 19.67
C ARG A 667 -8.38 -1.51 19.62
N SER A 668 -8.72 -2.34 20.60
CA SER A 668 -8.72 -3.79 20.43
C SER A 668 -10.12 -4.33 20.70
N ARG A 669 -10.58 -5.24 19.83
CA ARG A 669 -11.78 -6.04 20.08
C ARG A 669 -11.39 -7.22 20.97
N SER A 670 -12.11 -7.41 22.06
CA SER A 670 -12.47 -8.77 22.50
C SER A 670 -13.89 -8.74 23.05
N SER A 671 -14.66 -9.77 22.71
CA SER A 671 -16.04 -9.96 23.14
C SER A 671 -16.10 -10.76 24.45
N LEU A 672 -17.28 -10.73 25.06
CA LEU A 672 -17.78 -11.60 26.14
C LEU A 672 -17.47 -11.20 27.60
N MET A 673 -18.54 -10.71 28.22
CA MET A 673 -19.07 -11.15 29.52
C MET A 673 -18.22 -10.89 30.78
N GLN A 674 -18.51 -9.77 31.43
CA GLN A 674 -18.66 -9.74 32.89
C GLN A 674 -20.02 -9.16 33.27
N SER A 675 -20.80 -9.95 33.98
CA SER A 675 -22.02 -9.53 34.68
C SER A 675 -21.68 -8.73 35.93
N SER A 676 -22.30 -7.58 36.11
CA SER A 676 -22.17 -6.77 37.33
C SER A 676 -22.94 -7.41 38.51
N PRO A 677 -22.42 -7.35 39.75
CA PRO A 677 -23.14 -7.78 40.95
C PRO A 677 -23.76 -6.60 41.71
N TYR A 678 -25.06 -6.66 42.04
CA TYR A 678 -25.59 -6.04 43.26
C TYR A 678 -26.81 -6.81 43.80
N ARG A 679 -26.83 -6.96 45.14
CA ARG A 679 -27.90 -7.52 46.00
C ARG A 679 -29.00 -6.44 46.23
N LEU A 680 -30.22 -6.66 46.73
CA LEU A 680 -30.95 -7.84 47.27
C LEU A 680 -32.46 -7.51 47.35
N SER A 681 -33.37 -8.50 47.20
CA SER A 681 -34.82 -8.46 47.52
C SER A 681 -35.71 -7.47 46.72
N ASN A 682 -37.00 -7.69 46.47
CA ASN A 682 -37.99 -8.54 47.17
C ASN A 682 -39.08 -9.11 46.21
N LYS A 683 -39.98 -9.95 46.73
CA LYS A 683 -41.00 -10.76 46.00
C LYS A 683 -42.12 -9.95 45.30
N GLY A 684 -42.74 -10.49 44.24
CA GLY A 684 -44.06 -10.05 43.75
C GLY A 684 -44.52 -10.63 42.40
N LEU A 685 -45.73 -11.20 42.36
CA LEU A 685 -46.43 -11.85 41.23
C LEU A 685 -46.60 -10.99 39.94
N GLY A 686 -46.87 -11.65 38.80
CA GLY A 686 -48.00 -11.21 37.94
C GLY A 686 -47.81 -11.14 36.42
N LEU A 687 -48.40 -12.11 35.72
CA LEU A 687 -49.08 -12.03 34.39
C LEU A 687 -48.78 -10.88 33.38
N ALA A 688 -48.21 -11.28 32.24
CA ALA A 688 -48.76 -11.18 30.88
C ALA A 688 -49.07 -9.80 30.20
N ILE A 689 -49.31 -9.90 28.88
CA ILE A 689 -49.99 -8.93 27.96
C ILE A 689 -49.12 -7.89 27.21
N THR A 690 -48.77 -8.30 25.96
CA THR A 690 -48.78 -7.56 24.68
C THR A 690 -48.24 -6.13 24.48
N ALA A 691 -47.62 -5.93 23.30
CA ALA A 691 -47.99 -4.96 22.25
C ALA A 691 -46.95 -3.89 21.83
N LYS A 692 -46.74 -3.85 20.50
CA LYS A 692 -46.52 -2.69 19.63
C LYS A 692 -45.32 -1.77 19.92
N SER A 693 -44.26 -1.98 19.13
CA SER A 693 -43.54 -0.86 18.53
C SER A 693 -44.45 -0.15 17.52
N ASN A 694 -44.46 1.20 17.52
CA ASN A 694 -44.88 1.98 16.36
C ASN A 694 -44.35 3.41 16.44
N ASN A 695 -43.71 3.86 15.35
CA ASN A 695 -43.56 5.22 14.80
C ASN A 695 -43.32 6.44 15.73
N GLY A 696 -42.45 7.39 15.37
CA GLY A 696 -41.65 7.56 14.14
C GLY A 696 -41.48 9.04 13.78
N ARG A 697 -41.10 9.32 12.50
CA ARG A 697 -41.18 10.64 11.81
C ARG A 697 -40.23 11.75 12.33
N GLU A 698 -39.82 12.76 11.57
CA GLU A 698 -39.92 13.14 10.13
C GLU A 698 -38.67 14.02 9.81
N GLU A 699 -38.06 14.02 8.62
CA GLU A 699 -38.27 14.95 7.47
C GLU A 699 -38.22 16.48 7.83
N ARG A 700 -37.67 17.42 7.04
CA ARG A 700 -37.09 17.46 5.66
C ARG A 700 -36.40 18.84 5.37
N SER A 701 -35.85 18.96 4.14
CA SER A 701 -35.85 20.16 3.22
C SER A 701 -34.65 21.14 3.26
N ARG A 702 -34.10 21.75 2.18
CA ARG A 702 -34.31 21.85 0.68
C ARG A 702 -32.98 22.37 -0.01
N LYS A 703 -32.54 21.98 -1.23
CA LYS A 703 -32.66 22.59 -2.61
C LYS A 703 -32.29 24.10 -2.78
N SER A 704 -31.63 24.66 -3.84
CA SER A 704 -30.96 24.16 -5.10
C SER A 704 -30.12 25.28 -5.87
N PRO A 705 -29.25 24.95 -6.87
CA PRO A 705 -28.39 25.86 -7.72
C PRO A 705 -28.99 26.13 -9.16
N PRO A 706 -28.31 26.58 -10.29
CA PRO A 706 -26.90 26.99 -10.64
C PRO A 706 -26.69 28.22 -11.63
N SER A 707 -25.44 28.57 -12.09
CA SER A 707 -25.15 29.36 -13.34
C SER A 707 -23.67 29.29 -13.89
N SER A 708 -23.40 29.75 -15.13
CA SER A 708 -22.16 29.46 -15.95
C SER A 708 -21.56 30.62 -16.80
N LEU A 709 -20.26 30.53 -17.15
CA LEU A 709 -19.50 31.06 -18.34
C LEU A 709 -19.70 32.50 -18.91
N SER A 710 -18.64 33.34 -18.93
CA SER A 710 -18.10 34.04 -20.15
C SER A 710 -16.93 35.05 -19.93
N THR A 711 -15.89 34.97 -20.78
CA THR A 711 -15.03 36.04 -21.39
C THR A 711 -14.35 37.20 -20.61
N SER A 712 -13.01 37.21 -20.67
CA SER A 712 -12.06 38.33 -20.95
C SER A 712 -12.14 39.70 -20.24
N GLN A 713 -11.06 40.09 -19.55
CA GLN A 713 -10.13 41.15 -20.00
C GLN A 713 -8.81 41.15 -19.21
N GLN A 714 -7.72 41.54 -19.88
CA GLN A 714 -6.36 41.62 -19.29
C GLN A 714 -6.15 42.95 -18.54
N ARG A 715 -5.41 42.92 -17.42
CA ARG A 715 -4.40 43.94 -17.11
C ARG A 715 -3.14 43.30 -16.53
N VAL A 716 -2.02 43.61 -17.17
CA VAL A 716 -0.65 43.19 -16.79
C VAL A 716 0.01 44.33 -15.99
N VAL A 717 1.20 44.04 -15.44
CA VAL A 717 2.32 44.97 -15.10
C VAL A 717 2.41 45.35 -13.61
N PRO A 718 3.59 45.30 -12.94
CA PRO A 718 4.72 44.36 -13.09
C PRO A 718 5.25 43.79 -11.74
N TYR A 719 6.08 42.75 -11.78
CA TYR A 719 7.02 42.47 -10.67
C TYR A 719 8.35 43.18 -10.94
N ALA A 720 8.76 44.10 -10.05
CA ALA A 720 10.10 44.69 -10.06
C ALA A 720 10.92 44.16 -8.87
N ARG A 721 12.02 43.45 -9.16
CA ARG A 721 13.07 43.17 -8.17
C ARG A 721 13.94 44.42 -8.03
N GLN A 722 13.99 45.06 -6.86
CA GLN A 722 15.25 45.66 -6.37
C GLN A 722 15.23 46.01 -4.86
N ARG A 723 16.33 45.62 -4.20
CA ARG A 723 16.97 46.19 -3.00
C ARG A 723 16.21 46.29 -1.66
N ILE A 724 16.79 45.55 -0.71
CA ILE A 724 16.71 45.72 0.75
C ILE A 724 16.91 47.19 1.16
N GLY A 725 16.04 47.70 2.04
CA GLY A 725 16.16 49.05 2.60
C GLY A 725 15.42 49.21 3.94
N LYS A 726 16.17 49.16 5.04
CA LYS A 726 15.86 49.74 6.38
C LYS A 726 14.38 49.72 6.86
N VAL A 727 13.88 48.56 7.29
CA VAL A 727 12.78 48.47 8.29
C VAL A 727 13.10 47.42 9.35
N SER A 728 14.10 47.69 10.20
CA SER A 728 14.45 46.82 11.34
C SER A 728 14.80 47.57 12.64
N SER A 729 15.15 48.86 12.59
CA SER A 729 15.44 49.65 13.81
C SER A 729 14.18 50.10 14.55
N PHE A 730 13.11 50.50 13.85
CA PHE A 730 11.92 51.08 14.49
C PHE A 730 11.13 50.09 15.36
N PHE A 731 10.99 48.83 14.94
CA PHE A 731 10.31 47.80 15.74
C PHE A 731 11.13 47.33 16.94
N SER A 732 12.45 47.25 16.81
CA SER A 732 13.35 46.88 17.92
C SER A 732 13.36 47.95 19.02
N ILE A 733 13.41 49.23 18.62
CA ILE A 733 13.39 50.36 19.58
C ILE A 733 12.07 50.42 20.34
N PHE A 734 10.91 50.28 19.67
CA PHE A 734 9.60 50.35 20.36
C PHE A 734 9.44 49.25 21.42
N TYR A 735 9.84 48.01 21.11
CA TYR A 735 9.73 46.90 22.06
C TYR A 735 10.74 47.02 23.22
N LYS A 736 11.97 47.48 22.93
CA LYS A 736 12.98 47.69 23.96
C LYS A 736 12.59 48.84 24.92
N PHE A 737 12.01 49.93 24.39
CA PHE A 737 11.53 51.04 25.19
C PHE A 737 10.34 50.65 26.08
N TYR A 738 9.42 49.81 25.58
CA TYR A 738 8.29 49.32 26.37
C TYR A 738 8.75 48.46 27.57
N ILE A 739 9.72 47.56 27.34
CA ILE A 739 10.26 46.69 28.40
C ILE A 739 11.14 47.47 29.40
N GLU A 740 12.04 48.35 28.93
CA GLU A 740 12.86 49.17 29.84
C GLU A 740 12.03 50.17 30.66
N SER A 741 10.95 50.74 30.08
CA SER A 741 10.03 51.61 30.82
C SER A 741 9.27 50.86 31.90
N THR A 742 8.84 49.62 31.61
CA THR A 742 8.15 48.75 32.58
C THR A 742 9.09 48.36 33.73
N LEU A 743 10.36 48.03 33.43
CA LEU A 743 11.37 47.71 34.45
C LEU A 743 11.71 48.92 35.36
N LYS A 744 11.78 50.13 34.81
CA LYS A 744 12.02 51.35 35.61
C LYS A 744 10.84 51.74 36.50
N PHE A 745 9.60 51.46 36.08
CA PHE A 745 8.41 51.75 36.89
C PHE A 745 8.32 50.86 38.14
N VAL A 746 8.76 49.60 38.04
CA VAL A 746 8.81 48.67 39.18
C VAL A 746 9.92 49.04 40.17
N ALA A 747 11.07 49.55 39.69
CA ALA A 747 12.19 49.98 40.55
C ALA A 747 11.89 51.21 41.43
N PHE A 748 10.87 52.01 41.09
CA PHE A 748 10.44 53.17 41.90
C PHE A 748 9.30 52.85 42.89
N SER A 749 8.80 51.61 42.90
CA SER A 749 7.71 51.16 43.78
C SER A 749 8.19 50.32 44.99
N TYR A 750 9.51 50.18 45.15
CA TYR A 750 10.17 49.51 46.28
C TYR A 750 11.42 50.28 46.71
N LEU A 751 11.17 51.40 47.39
CA LEU A 751 12.08 52.05 48.33
C LEU A 751 11.47 51.89 49.74
#